data_AF-A0A8W8LJ01-F1
#
_entry.id   AF-A0A8W8LJ01-F1
#
_cell.length_a   1.000
_cell.length_b   1.000
_cell.length_c   1.000
_cell.angle_alpha   90.00
_cell.angle_beta   90.00
_cell.angle_gamma   90.00
#
_symmetry.space_group_name_H-M   'P 1'
#
loop_
_entity.id
_entity.type
_entity.pdbx_description
1 polymer ?
#
loop_
_entity_poly.entity_id
_entity_poly.type
_entity_poly.pdbx_seq_one_letter_code
_entity_poly.pdbx_strand_id
1 'polypeptide(L)'
;MILSCRRWRFLLIACVIHSAISFPQFQDLIPNGKKVPHPCSDGAWSAVGHANPAGSHQRNPFGNDFAATGMVWSESFCRADSDDDGRTNGEELGDPECTWSQGQELSNPATGHPGVCEPMDDERCKGKNDWVVCSKQKEMECDVLSDPDTQFFDIRFPKRKVPAEKTTYTCMVVEVPEMEDHHMVANKPLIDNENVMHHLLVYGCQEEVSMKLNTPYECGMEATASCRDLIGLWVVGSKGECMHPKAGFRLGKNGYRHLAVQMHWTNKHQHSDYYDESGMRIFYTKSLREHDAGTLWLGQMFFEIPPQAPETDVQGVCTSECTSKIFTDNINIFGATNHMHLLGTRGKVEHFRSGKRVGVITNDTHYTYHSPVQNSFDTPVVVRPGDALRTTCTFNSEGVDRTTFFGKGTHDEMCLVFIKYYPKQKARIQKCLSFKELSMCTAFPQTVGLFEDGMRGCNVPQFTSLTNPATLTMVFQIQTKCRPDICTQECKNTMRELRRHPCLKEDVWEYIKFFLMEEKHSGSGIDVEKLLVLYTVCDLQLGQEIGRDVSRRITTMHTTPSQPTNTDFTSTSTDTDHIHTCPKCPPTHLSICNNSASRNISPSIATFIVFLFWSTIPDTLRVDDVDPNNQALSKHRVILRHFVVPSKIRCSIMNDVLLNRLVCLFALYCYDKWVCFSNSPDVTSSVIDSLLSNYDIRLRPNFGDAAVDVGIELVVASFDTISEVNMDYTITIYLNQYWTDERLTHGNLSTSTSLTLTGDFADKIWVPDTFFANDKNSFLHDVTEKNKMIRLYGNGSVVYGMRFTTTLACMMDLHNYPLDEQNCTVEIESYGYDMADLYLHWRSGHHSVHGIQDIELPQFSIVEYRTVEKIESLLTGKYPRLSLSFKLHRNVGYFIFQTYLPSILIVMLSWVSFWINHEATSARVALGITTVLTMTTISNGVRSSLPRISYVKAIDIYLVTCFVFVFAALLEYAAVNYTYWGKRAKKKRRIKEMTDRRVKSQEETKNSDVCYTTVNNPDVSPVISLRGNKETQIDLETGNTSFIPRACMSRGYIPESLVKRKRSSSLKKQRQAATQGSMTEEREKCKSKFLSIKDVNSIDRFSRLLFPLLFLIVNVVYWGFYLVL
;
A
#
# COMPACT_ATOMS: atom_id res chain seq x y z
N MET A 1 -40.89 36.45 18.98
CA MET A 1 -39.75 36.52 19.92
C MET A 1 -39.18 35.12 20.09
N ILE A 2 -37.85 35.01 20.27
CA ILE A 2 -37.13 33.80 20.71
C ILE A 2 -37.43 32.53 19.90
N LEU A 3 -36.99 32.52 18.63
CA LEU A 3 -36.12 31.43 18.22
C LEU A 3 -34.71 31.74 18.76
N SER A 4 -33.98 30.76 19.30
CA SER A 4 -32.51 30.72 19.22
C SER A 4 -31.93 29.34 19.59
N CYS A 5 -30.67 29.12 19.21
CA CYS A 5 -29.72 28.12 19.74
C CYS A 5 -30.20 26.68 20.04
N ARG A 6 -30.14 25.78 19.04
CA ARG A 6 -29.40 24.48 19.12
C ARG A 6 -29.42 23.57 17.86
N ARG A 7 -29.90 24.02 16.70
CA ARG A 7 -29.88 23.25 15.42
C ARG A 7 -28.89 23.77 14.34
N TRP A 8 -27.75 24.30 14.77
CA TRP A 8 -26.65 24.75 13.89
C TRP A 8 -25.31 24.12 14.28
N ARG A 9 -25.15 22.81 14.05
CA ARG A 9 -23.83 22.11 14.12
C ARG A 9 -23.57 21.04 13.05
N PHE A 10 -24.59 20.59 12.31
CA PHE A 10 -24.41 19.64 11.19
C PHE A 10 -24.39 20.29 9.79
N LEU A 11 -24.45 21.63 9.71
CA LEU A 11 -24.35 22.40 8.46
C LEU A 11 -23.01 23.14 8.29
N LEU A 12 -22.04 22.92 9.19
CA LEU A 12 -20.71 23.56 9.16
C LEU A 12 -19.59 22.62 8.68
N ILE A 13 -19.85 21.32 8.52
CA ILE A 13 -18.84 20.34 8.10
C ILE A 13 -18.75 20.23 6.56
N ALA A 14 -19.85 20.50 5.86
CA ALA A 14 -19.94 20.36 4.40
C ALA A 14 -19.25 21.46 3.57
N CYS A 15 -18.77 22.55 4.21
CA CYS A 15 -18.07 23.65 3.53
C CYS A 15 -16.55 23.66 3.79
N VAL A 16 -16.01 22.69 4.54
CA VAL A 16 -14.56 22.59 4.85
C VAL A 16 -13.85 21.61 3.91
N ILE A 17 -14.58 20.76 3.20
CA ILE A 17 -14.03 19.75 2.28
C ILE A 17 -13.88 20.34 0.86
N HIS A 18 -13.06 21.38 0.74
CA HIS A 18 -12.55 21.88 -0.55
C HIS A 18 -11.11 22.44 -0.48
N SER A 19 -10.37 22.13 0.58
CA SER A 19 -8.99 22.58 0.81
C SER A 19 -8.17 21.50 1.51
N ALA A 20 -7.97 20.37 0.82
CA ALA A 20 -7.17 19.23 1.27
C ALA A 20 -6.33 18.64 0.11
N ILE A 21 -5.71 19.52 -0.69
CA ILE A 21 -4.71 19.18 -1.71
C ILE A 21 -3.50 20.08 -1.46
N SER A 22 -2.64 19.70 -0.52
CA SER A 22 -1.43 20.44 -0.16
C SER A 22 -0.28 20.16 -1.14
N PHE A 23 -0.42 20.67 -2.36
CA PHE A 23 0.68 20.94 -3.28
C PHE A 23 1.05 22.43 -3.20
N PRO A 24 2.24 22.88 -3.65
CA PRO A 24 2.75 24.23 -3.38
C PRO A 24 1.98 25.31 -4.14
N GLN A 25 0.90 25.82 -3.55
CA GLN A 25 0.05 26.86 -4.16
C GLN A 25 0.47 28.29 -3.79
N PHE A 26 1.08 28.52 -2.62
CA PHE A 26 1.45 29.87 -2.18
C PHE A 26 2.50 30.54 -3.07
N GLN A 27 3.48 29.79 -3.58
CA GLN A 27 4.59 30.35 -4.37
C GLN A 27 4.16 30.98 -5.71
N ASP A 28 2.99 30.62 -6.22
CA ASP A 28 2.37 31.19 -7.43
C ASP A 28 1.29 32.24 -7.12
N LEU A 29 1.12 32.62 -5.85
CA LEU A 29 0.15 33.61 -5.36
C LEU A 29 0.81 34.87 -4.75
N ILE A 30 2.15 34.91 -4.65
CA ILE A 30 2.94 35.99 -4.06
C ILE A 30 4.11 36.38 -4.98
N PRO A 31 4.57 37.65 -4.98
CA PRO A 31 5.75 38.06 -5.75
C PRO A 31 6.99 37.26 -5.34
N ASN A 32 7.82 36.89 -6.32
CA ASN A 32 9.04 36.10 -6.13
C ASN A 32 8.92 34.83 -5.27
N GLY A 33 7.73 34.24 -5.09
CA GLY A 33 7.49 33.12 -4.17
C GLY A 33 8.34 31.85 -4.37
N LYS A 34 8.96 31.69 -5.54
CA LYS A 34 9.91 30.60 -5.89
C LYS A 34 11.39 30.97 -5.69
N LYS A 35 11.68 32.18 -5.22
CA LYS A 35 13.02 32.79 -5.07
C LYS A 35 13.21 33.49 -3.71
N VAL A 36 12.33 33.25 -2.73
CA VAL A 36 12.46 33.81 -1.38
C VAL A 36 13.73 33.25 -0.73
N PRO A 37 14.65 34.09 -0.21
CA PRO A 37 15.87 33.62 0.44
C PRO A 37 15.58 32.67 1.62
N HIS A 38 16.50 31.76 1.90
CA HIS A 38 16.50 31.01 3.15
C HIS A 38 17.40 31.74 4.16
N PRO A 39 16.91 32.20 5.32
CA PRO A 39 17.68 33.02 6.28
C PRO A 39 18.79 32.27 7.04
N CYS A 40 19.18 31.08 6.57
CA CYS A 40 20.25 30.24 7.12
C CYS A 40 21.23 29.69 6.04
N SER A 41 21.01 29.96 4.75
CA SER A 41 21.79 29.35 3.64
C SER A 41 21.52 30.04 2.30
N ASP A 42 22.44 29.94 1.34
CA ASP A 42 22.32 30.54 -0.02
C ASP A 42 21.20 29.94 -0.92
N GLY A 43 20.36 29.05 -0.39
CA GLY A 43 19.22 28.45 -1.09
C GLY A 43 17.93 29.26 -0.97
N ALA A 44 16.89 28.84 -1.70
CA ALA A 44 15.55 29.42 -1.63
C ALA A 44 14.61 28.60 -0.71
N TRP A 45 13.72 29.28 0.02
CA TRP A 45 12.74 28.65 0.90
C TRP A 45 11.55 28.11 0.10
N SER A 46 11.52 26.81 -0.15
CA SER A 46 10.57 26.16 -1.07
C SER A 46 9.11 26.06 -0.57
N ALA A 47 8.83 26.43 0.68
CA ALA A 47 7.48 26.46 1.25
C ALA A 47 7.20 27.76 2.04
N VAL A 48 7.21 28.89 1.32
CA VAL A 48 6.87 30.20 1.87
C VAL A 48 5.48 30.16 2.54
N GLY A 49 5.37 30.69 3.75
CA GLY A 49 4.17 30.56 4.59
C GLY A 49 4.18 29.37 5.57
N HIS A 50 5.18 28.49 5.53
CA HIS A 50 5.33 27.38 6.49
C HIS A 50 6.61 27.51 7.31
N ALA A 51 6.57 26.99 8.53
CA ALA A 51 7.70 26.98 9.46
C ALA A 51 8.85 26.04 9.05
N ASN A 52 8.61 25.18 8.06
CA ASN A 52 9.57 24.22 7.51
C ASN A 52 9.70 24.43 5.99
N PRO A 53 10.92 24.61 5.43
CA PRO A 53 11.14 24.79 3.99
C PRO A 53 10.51 23.69 3.11
N ALA A 54 10.34 22.46 3.63
CA ALA A 54 9.81 21.32 2.89
C ALA A 54 8.27 21.23 2.82
N GLY A 55 7.52 22.19 3.36
CA GLY A 55 6.07 22.30 3.12
C GLY A 55 5.16 21.34 3.88
N SER A 56 5.63 20.85 5.03
CA SER A 56 4.77 20.24 6.07
C SER A 56 4.89 21.06 7.37
N HIS A 57 4.13 20.71 8.40
CA HIS A 57 4.09 21.42 9.70
C HIS A 57 3.41 22.81 9.65
N GLN A 58 3.39 23.48 10.82
CA GLN A 58 2.64 24.70 11.09
C GLN A 58 3.02 25.87 10.17
N ARG A 59 2.11 26.84 10.05
CA ARG A 59 2.35 28.08 9.32
C ARG A 59 3.16 29.06 10.15
N ASN A 60 4.11 29.73 9.50
CA ASN A 60 4.83 30.86 10.09
C ASN A 60 3.91 32.12 10.09
N PRO A 61 4.31 33.24 10.73
CA PRO A 61 3.46 34.44 10.83
C PRO A 61 2.87 34.90 9.48
N PHE A 62 3.70 35.08 8.45
CA PHE A 62 3.29 35.33 7.06
C PHE A 62 2.18 34.42 6.56
N GLY A 63 2.34 33.10 6.74
CA GLY A 63 1.36 32.12 6.27
C GLY A 63 0.04 32.13 7.04
N ASN A 64 0.04 32.65 8.27
CA ASN A 64 -1.18 32.87 9.05
C ASN A 64 -1.90 34.16 8.59
N ASP A 65 -1.16 35.25 8.39
CA ASP A 65 -1.74 36.51 7.88
C ASP A 65 -2.27 36.36 6.45
N PHE A 66 -1.51 35.69 5.58
CA PHE A 66 -1.96 35.33 4.23
C PHE A 66 -3.15 34.34 4.24
N ALA A 67 -3.36 33.59 5.34
CA ALA A 67 -4.61 32.86 5.55
C ALA A 67 -5.78 33.82 5.84
N ALA A 68 -5.56 34.78 6.74
CA ALA A 68 -6.55 35.75 7.18
C ALA A 68 -7.03 36.69 6.05
N THR A 69 -6.18 37.00 5.08
CA THR A 69 -6.55 37.78 3.87
C THR A 69 -7.32 36.96 2.83
N GLY A 70 -7.47 35.64 3.03
CA GLY A 70 -8.06 34.74 2.05
C GLY A 70 -7.11 34.32 0.92
N MET A 71 -5.79 34.41 1.14
CA MET A 71 -4.73 34.05 0.19
C MET A 71 -4.69 34.95 -1.05
N VAL A 72 -4.92 36.25 -0.85
CA VAL A 72 -4.92 37.29 -1.89
C VAL A 72 -3.83 38.32 -1.60
N TRP A 73 -2.97 38.60 -2.58
CA TRP A 73 -1.99 39.68 -2.51
C TRP A 73 -2.68 41.04 -2.68
N SER A 74 -3.13 41.63 -1.56
CA SER A 74 -3.73 42.96 -1.52
C SER A 74 -2.71 44.03 -1.12
N GLU A 75 -2.93 45.29 -1.51
CA GLU A 75 -2.13 46.44 -1.06
C GLU A 75 -1.99 46.50 0.47
N SER A 76 -3.05 46.12 1.20
CA SER A 76 -3.06 46.07 2.67
C SER A 76 -2.24 44.93 3.28
N PHE A 77 -1.98 43.85 2.53
CA PHE A 77 -1.16 42.72 2.98
C PHE A 77 0.30 42.88 2.55
N CYS A 78 0.51 43.41 1.34
CA CYS A 78 1.81 43.79 0.84
C CYS A 78 2.47 44.89 1.70
N ARG A 79 1.69 45.86 2.22
CA ARG A 79 2.16 46.85 3.22
C ARG A 79 1.98 46.40 4.69
N ALA A 80 1.72 45.13 4.95
CA ALA A 80 1.86 44.59 6.29
C ALA A 80 3.31 44.20 6.54
N ASP A 81 3.72 44.32 7.80
CA ASP A 81 4.89 43.67 8.39
C ASP A 81 4.33 42.44 9.13
N SER A 82 4.76 41.23 8.75
CA SER A 82 4.17 39.98 9.26
C SER A 82 5.05 39.27 10.31
N ASP A 83 6.28 39.71 10.56
CA ASP A 83 7.15 39.17 11.63
C ASP A 83 7.74 40.25 12.57
N ASP A 84 7.25 41.49 12.43
CA ASP A 84 7.59 42.68 13.19
C ASP A 84 9.09 43.09 13.05
N ASP A 85 9.75 42.82 11.91
CA ASP A 85 11.15 43.21 11.67
C ASP A 85 11.34 44.69 11.29
N GLY A 86 10.25 45.39 10.96
CA GLY A 86 10.22 46.80 10.54
C GLY A 86 10.23 47.03 9.03
N ARG A 87 10.15 45.97 8.21
CA ARG A 87 10.00 45.99 6.75
C ARG A 87 8.60 45.51 6.36
N THR A 88 8.18 45.80 5.14
CA THR A 88 6.92 45.27 4.62
C THR A 88 7.13 44.03 3.75
N ASN A 89 6.14 43.13 3.78
CA ASN A 89 6.04 41.93 2.94
C ASN A 89 6.36 42.22 1.45
N GLY A 90 5.98 43.41 0.96
CA GLY A 90 6.30 43.89 -0.39
C GLY A 90 7.77 44.25 -0.60
N GLU A 91 8.39 44.99 0.32
CA GLU A 91 9.81 45.37 0.23
C GLU A 91 10.74 44.15 0.24
N GLU A 92 10.38 43.12 1.00
CA GLU A 92 11.13 41.87 1.05
C GLU A 92 10.95 41.01 -0.19
N LEU A 93 9.72 40.81 -0.67
CA LEU A 93 9.44 40.01 -1.86
C LEU A 93 9.71 40.75 -3.19
N GLY A 94 10.08 42.03 -3.15
CA GLY A 94 10.50 42.82 -4.32
C GLY A 94 9.39 43.65 -5.00
N ASP A 95 8.22 43.77 -4.39
CA ASP A 95 7.09 44.62 -4.77
C ASP A 95 6.80 45.73 -3.73
N PRO A 96 7.76 46.64 -3.45
CA PRO A 96 7.60 47.67 -2.40
C PRO A 96 6.46 48.65 -2.65
N GLU A 97 6.09 48.86 -3.92
CA GLU A 97 4.98 49.75 -4.32
C GLU A 97 3.60 49.06 -4.25
N CYS A 98 3.56 47.73 -4.01
CA CYS A 98 2.36 46.91 -3.98
C CYS A 98 1.55 46.92 -5.29
N THR A 99 2.27 46.71 -6.39
CA THR A 99 1.77 46.78 -7.78
C THR A 99 1.74 45.43 -8.50
N TRP A 100 2.25 44.36 -7.88
CA TRP A 100 2.35 43.05 -8.49
C TRP A 100 0.99 42.39 -8.71
N SER A 101 0.87 41.66 -9.82
CA SER A 101 -0.31 40.88 -10.18
C SER A 101 0.08 39.43 -10.50
N GLN A 102 -0.85 38.49 -10.25
CA GLN A 102 -0.53 37.06 -10.32
C GLN A 102 -0.01 36.64 -11.70
N GLY A 103 1.21 36.07 -11.74
CA GLY A 103 1.88 35.63 -12.96
C GLY A 103 2.76 36.69 -13.65
N GLN A 104 2.88 37.89 -13.08
CA GLN A 104 3.83 38.91 -13.51
C GLN A 104 5.25 38.57 -12.99
N GLU A 105 6.28 38.69 -13.83
CA GLU A 105 7.67 38.65 -13.36
C GLU A 105 8.14 40.04 -12.90
N LEU A 106 8.91 40.08 -11.80
CA LEU A 106 9.54 41.29 -11.29
C LEU A 106 11.04 41.27 -11.60
N SER A 107 11.58 42.43 -11.95
CA SER A 107 13.03 42.64 -12.10
C SER A 107 13.77 42.72 -10.76
N ASN A 108 13.05 43.04 -9.69
CA ASN A 108 13.59 43.14 -8.35
C ASN A 108 13.69 41.73 -7.75
N PRO A 109 14.84 41.34 -7.16
CA PRO A 109 14.94 40.10 -6.40
C PRO A 109 14.16 40.22 -5.08
N ALA A 110 13.85 39.07 -4.46
CA ALA A 110 13.50 39.05 -3.05
C ALA A 110 14.78 39.31 -2.20
N THR A 111 14.62 40.01 -1.07
CA THR A 111 15.70 40.58 -0.24
C THR A 111 15.54 40.32 1.26
N GLY A 112 14.60 39.44 1.62
CA GLY A 112 14.28 39.00 2.98
C GLY A 112 13.27 37.87 2.91
N HIS A 113 13.06 37.17 4.03
CA HIS A 113 12.02 36.16 4.15
C HIS A 113 10.86 36.68 5.05
N PRO A 114 9.66 36.99 4.50
CA PRO A 114 8.63 37.86 5.12
C PRO A 114 7.79 37.23 6.24
N GLY A 115 8.34 36.21 6.90
CA GLY A 115 7.75 35.52 8.04
C GLY A 115 8.81 34.90 8.94
N VAL A 116 10.02 35.47 8.94
CA VAL A 116 11.18 35.21 9.79
C VAL A 116 11.89 36.55 9.99
N CYS A 117 11.85 37.11 11.19
CA CYS A 117 12.35 38.46 11.46
C CYS A 117 13.86 38.58 11.14
N GLU A 118 14.26 39.50 10.24
CA GLU A 118 15.65 39.70 9.83
C GLU A 118 16.17 41.13 10.15
N PRO A 119 17.48 41.31 10.42
CA PRO A 119 18.51 40.29 10.61
C PRO A 119 18.35 39.56 11.96
N MET A 120 18.55 38.25 11.98
CA MET A 120 18.33 37.42 13.18
C MET A 120 19.18 37.80 14.41
N ASP A 121 20.35 38.40 14.21
CA ASP A 121 21.24 38.83 15.29
C ASP A 121 20.84 40.23 15.88
N ASP A 122 19.71 40.83 15.45
CA ASP A 122 19.12 42.05 16.04
C ASP A 122 18.30 41.74 17.32
N GLU A 123 18.43 42.57 18.36
CA GLU A 123 17.64 42.46 19.60
C GLU A 123 16.12 42.50 19.36
N ARG A 124 15.65 43.05 18.23
CA ARG A 124 14.22 43.08 17.84
C ARG A 124 13.67 41.72 17.38
N CYS A 125 14.51 40.79 16.93
CA CYS A 125 14.11 39.46 16.44
C CYS A 125 14.29 38.34 17.48
N LYS A 126 14.95 38.67 18.59
CA LYS A 126 15.29 37.79 19.72
C LYS A 126 14.02 37.25 20.40
N GLY A 127 13.82 35.93 20.38
CA GLY A 127 12.62 35.28 20.93
C GLY A 127 11.45 35.14 19.93
N LYS A 128 11.54 35.72 18.72
CA LYS A 128 10.53 35.53 17.66
C LYS A 128 10.82 34.34 16.76
N ASN A 129 12.10 34.11 16.49
CA ASN A 129 12.60 33.11 15.54
C ASN A 129 12.96 31.77 16.21
N ASP A 130 12.49 31.51 17.44
CA ASP A 130 12.86 30.31 18.23
C ASP A 130 12.46 28.97 17.58
N TRP A 131 11.58 29.01 16.56
CA TRP A 131 11.18 27.89 15.71
C TRP A 131 12.04 27.73 14.45
N VAL A 132 12.84 28.74 14.09
CA VAL A 132 13.78 28.71 12.95
C VAL A 132 15.12 28.17 13.43
N VAL A 133 15.34 26.87 13.26
CA VAL A 133 16.63 26.25 13.59
C VAL A 133 17.67 26.57 12.51
N CYS A 134 18.14 27.81 12.48
CA CYS A 134 19.40 28.14 11.83
C CYS A 134 20.56 27.51 12.62
N SER A 135 20.84 26.24 12.36
CA SER A 135 22.20 25.72 12.51
C SER A 135 23.09 26.56 11.60
N LYS A 136 23.76 27.60 12.16
CA LYS A 136 24.67 28.47 11.39
C LYS A 136 25.63 27.54 10.64
N GLN A 137 25.62 27.58 9.30
CA GLN A 137 26.38 26.66 8.45
C GLN A 137 27.88 26.96 8.53
N LYS A 138 28.48 26.60 9.67
CA LYS A 138 29.88 26.24 9.74
C LYS A 138 30.14 25.15 8.70
N GLU A 139 31.33 25.18 8.13
CA GLU A 139 31.87 24.04 7.39
C GLU A 139 31.95 22.82 8.33
N MET A 140 32.38 21.66 7.81
CA MET A 140 32.59 20.50 8.69
C MET A 140 33.80 20.75 9.60
N GLU A 141 33.57 21.42 10.73
CA GLU A 141 34.57 21.75 11.74
C GLU A 141 35.15 20.46 12.30
N CYS A 142 36.37 20.19 11.87
CA CYS A 142 37.02 18.91 12.01
C CYS A 142 38.51 19.17 11.86
N ASP A 143 39.15 19.61 12.95
CA ASP A 143 40.56 20.03 13.02
C ASP A 143 41.51 19.03 12.34
N VAL A 144 41.13 17.74 12.43
CA VAL A 144 41.71 16.58 11.78
C VAL A 144 41.95 16.77 10.26
N LEU A 145 41.07 17.47 9.54
CA LEU A 145 41.24 17.73 8.11
C LEU A 145 42.35 18.74 7.80
N SER A 146 42.82 19.48 8.81
CA SER A 146 44.00 20.36 8.71
C SER A 146 45.30 19.68 9.16
N ASP A 147 45.22 18.44 9.68
CA ASP A 147 46.38 17.65 10.07
C ASP A 147 47.16 17.18 8.81
N PRO A 148 48.47 17.47 8.69
CA PRO A 148 49.27 17.04 7.55
C PRO A 148 49.47 15.51 7.45
N ASP A 149 49.09 14.72 8.46
CA ASP A 149 49.08 13.25 8.38
C ASP A 149 47.80 12.68 7.74
N THR A 150 46.76 13.51 7.55
CA THR A 150 45.48 13.11 6.95
C THR A 150 45.56 13.03 5.42
N GLN A 151 45.39 11.82 4.89
CA GLN A 151 45.16 11.54 3.48
C GLN A 151 43.67 11.28 3.19
N PHE A 152 43.30 11.15 1.91
CA PHE A 152 41.95 10.75 1.51
C PHE A 152 41.94 9.87 0.26
N PHE A 153 40.87 9.09 0.09
CA PHE A 153 40.53 8.42 -1.17
C PHE A 153 39.02 8.51 -1.46
N ASP A 154 38.67 8.47 -2.74
CA ASP A 154 37.29 8.63 -3.23
C ASP A 154 36.72 7.29 -3.70
N ILE A 155 35.55 6.94 -3.19
CA ILE A 155 34.76 5.80 -3.64
C ILE A 155 33.54 6.35 -4.38
N ARG A 156 33.59 6.43 -5.72
CA ARG A 156 32.44 6.78 -6.57
C ARG A 156 31.85 5.54 -7.25
N PHE A 157 30.53 5.48 -7.34
CA PHE A 157 29.88 4.50 -8.21
C PHE A 157 30.10 4.91 -9.69
N PRO A 158 30.30 3.95 -10.61
CA PRO A 158 30.33 4.25 -12.03
C PRO A 158 28.95 4.78 -12.47
N LYS A 159 28.94 5.83 -13.29
CA LYS A 159 27.73 6.53 -13.73
C LYS A 159 26.68 5.55 -14.26
N ARG A 160 25.60 5.38 -13.50
CA ARG A 160 24.56 4.38 -13.76
C ARG A 160 23.18 5.03 -13.78
N LYS A 161 22.23 4.32 -14.40
CA LYS A 161 20.84 4.73 -14.48
C LYS A 161 20.12 4.44 -13.15
N VAL A 162 19.30 5.38 -12.70
CA VAL A 162 18.42 5.22 -11.53
C VAL A 162 17.14 4.50 -12.00
N PRO A 163 16.69 3.41 -11.35
CA PRO A 163 15.42 2.77 -11.68
C PRO A 163 14.22 3.69 -11.50
N ALA A 164 13.14 3.41 -12.25
CA ALA A 164 11.85 4.08 -12.14
C ALA A 164 11.02 3.55 -10.95
N GLU A 165 11.68 3.21 -9.84
CA GLU A 165 11.09 2.67 -8.62
C GLU A 165 11.15 3.71 -7.51
N LYS A 166 10.22 3.65 -6.55
CA LYS A 166 10.15 4.67 -5.49
C LYS A 166 11.37 4.68 -4.56
N THR A 167 12.00 3.52 -4.37
CA THR A 167 13.05 3.25 -3.38
C THR A 167 13.96 2.16 -3.94
N THR A 168 15.26 2.42 -4.04
CA THR A 168 16.23 1.41 -4.52
C THR A 168 17.54 1.50 -3.75
N TYR A 169 18.13 0.34 -3.43
CA TYR A 169 19.43 0.22 -2.76
C TYR A 169 20.44 -0.44 -3.71
N THR A 170 21.64 0.12 -3.78
CA THR A 170 22.77 -0.48 -4.51
C THR A 170 24.02 -0.49 -3.65
N CYS A 171 24.83 -1.53 -3.81
CA CYS A 171 26.06 -1.72 -3.06
C CYS A 171 27.23 -1.95 -4.00
N MET A 172 28.44 -1.59 -3.55
CA MET A 172 29.69 -1.87 -4.25
C MET A 172 30.76 -2.19 -3.20
N VAL A 173 31.49 -3.29 -3.37
CA VAL A 173 32.63 -3.65 -2.52
C VAL A 173 33.91 -3.12 -3.17
N VAL A 174 34.74 -2.42 -2.40
CA VAL A 174 36.03 -1.87 -2.83
C VAL A 174 37.14 -2.32 -1.88
N GLU A 175 38.38 -2.34 -2.37
CA GLU A 175 39.58 -2.60 -1.57
C GLU A 175 40.14 -1.27 -1.03
N VAL A 176 40.74 -1.29 0.17
CA VAL A 176 41.43 -0.11 0.73
C VAL A 176 42.74 0.12 -0.04
N PRO A 177 43.02 1.33 -0.56
CA PRO A 177 44.18 1.56 -1.45
C PRO A 177 45.56 1.30 -0.84
N GLU A 178 45.69 1.43 0.48
CA GLU A 178 46.94 1.17 1.22
C GLU A 178 46.76 -0.01 2.19
N MET A 179 47.67 -0.98 2.13
CA MET A 179 47.59 -2.22 2.92
C MET A 179 48.25 -2.11 4.32
N GLU A 180 48.92 -1.01 4.63
CA GLU A 180 49.39 -0.73 5.99
C GLU A 180 48.22 -0.34 6.91
N ASP A 181 48.38 -0.51 8.22
CA ASP A 181 47.30 -0.23 9.18
C ASP A 181 47.10 1.28 9.35
N HIS A 182 45.96 1.78 8.91
CA HIS A 182 45.58 3.20 8.96
C HIS A 182 44.35 3.40 9.85
N HIS A 183 44.10 4.64 10.31
CA HIS A 183 42.84 5.01 10.95
C HIS A 183 42.00 5.87 10.02
N MET A 184 40.77 5.45 9.71
CA MET A 184 39.74 6.30 9.14
C MET A 184 39.25 7.28 10.22
N VAL A 185 39.33 8.58 9.90
CA VAL A 185 39.12 9.68 10.85
C VAL A 185 38.00 10.65 10.45
N ALA A 186 37.57 10.64 9.18
CA ALA A 186 36.36 11.31 8.73
C ALA A 186 35.79 10.68 7.45
N ASN A 187 34.53 10.99 7.13
CA ASN A 187 33.92 10.74 5.83
C ASN A 187 33.16 11.98 5.34
N LYS A 188 33.09 12.17 4.00
CA LYS A 188 32.35 13.25 3.35
C LYS A 188 31.64 12.72 2.10
N PRO A 189 30.35 13.03 1.90
CA PRO A 189 29.63 12.63 0.68
C PRO A 189 30.24 13.25 -0.58
N LEU A 190 30.08 12.54 -1.69
CA LEU A 190 30.36 13.01 -3.05
C LEU A 190 29.06 12.83 -3.85
N ILE A 191 28.13 13.78 -3.77
CA ILE A 191 26.84 13.68 -4.45
C ILE A 191 26.95 14.18 -5.90
N ASP A 192 26.31 13.46 -6.82
CA ASP A 192 26.08 13.86 -8.22
C ASP A 192 24.62 14.28 -8.43
N ASN A 193 23.66 13.43 -8.01
CA ASN A 193 22.22 13.71 -8.18
C ASN A 193 21.46 13.86 -6.86
N GLU A 194 21.41 15.09 -6.34
CA GLU A 194 20.69 15.46 -5.10
C GLU A 194 19.16 15.20 -5.16
N ASN A 195 18.57 15.09 -6.36
CA ASN A 195 17.12 14.86 -6.52
C ASN A 195 16.67 13.44 -6.12
N VAL A 196 17.61 12.49 -6.10
CA VAL A 196 17.33 11.07 -5.80
C VAL A 196 18.08 10.57 -4.57
N MET A 197 19.24 11.13 -4.24
CA MET A 197 20.10 10.66 -3.15
C MET A 197 19.47 10.85 -1.77
N HIS A 198 19.36 9.76 -1.00
CA HIS A 198 18.78 9.80 0.35
C HIS A 198 19.77 9.47 1.48
N HIS A 199 20.57 8.40 1.34
CA HIS A 199 21.69 8.15 2.25
C HIS A 199 22.81 7.31 1.62
N LEU A 200 23.99 7.38 2.24
CA LEU A 200 25.20 6.61 1.90
C LEU A 200 25.75 5.98 3.17
N LEU A 201 25.98 4.67 3.14
CA LEU A 201 26.48 3.89 4.28
C LEU A 201 27.80 3.20 3.88
N VAL A 202 28.76 3.12 4.80
CA VAL A 202 30.05 2.46 4.59
C VAL A 202 30.23 1.37 5.63
N TYR A 203 30.33 0.12 5.18
CA TYR A 203 30.50 -1.06 6.00
C TYR A 203 31.93 -1.62 5.88
N GLY A 204 32.60 -1.83 7.01
CA GLY A 204 33.84 -2.60 7.09
C GLY A 204 33.56 -4.11 6.96
N CYS A 205 34.34 -4.80 6.13
CA CYS A 205 34.27 -6.24 5.97
C CYS A 205 35.28 -6.93 6.91
N GLN A 206 34.83 -7.90 7.71
CA GLN A 206 35.69 -8.63 8.67
C GLN A 206 36.41 -9.84 8.05
N GLU A 207 35.94 -10.31 6.89
CA GLU A 207 36.41 -11.51 6.20
C GLU A 207 36.69 -11.19 4.73
N GLU A 208 37.37 -12.09 4.02
CA GLU A 208 37.61 -11.93 2.59
C GLU A 208 36.32 -12.18 1.80
N VAL A 209 35.93 -11.23 0.96
CA VAL A 209 34.63 -11.22 0.28
C VAL A 209 34.77 -11.91 -1.07
N SER A 210 33.96 -12.94 -1.33
CA SER A 210 33.97 -13.71 -2.59
C SER A 210 33.33 -12.99 -3.80
N MET A 211 33.03 -11.70 -3.68
CA MET A 211 32.38 -10.89 -4.71
C MET A 211 33.39 -10.16 -5.60
N LYS A 212 32.95 -9.77 -6.81
CA LYS A 212 33.74 -8.92 -7.70
C LYS A 212 33.85 -7.50 -7.13
N LEU A 213 35.07 -7.07 -6.85
CA LEU A 213 35.37 -5.71 -6.42
C LEU A 213 35.00 -4.67 -7.49
N ASN A 214 34.76 -3.43 -7.07
CA ASN A 214 34.44 -2.25 -7.89
C ASN A 214 33.26 -2.46 -8.87
N THR A 215 32.40 -3.44 -8.60
CA THR A 215 31.24 -3.80 -9.41
C THR A 215 29.97 -3.52 -8.60
N PRO A 216 29.09 -2.59 -9.02
CA PRO A 216 27.81 -2.36 -8.35
C PRO A 216 26.85 -3.55 -8.50
N TYR A 217 26.10 -3.82 -7.44
CA TYR A 217 25.01 -4.79 -7.38
C TYR A 217 23.82 -4.21 -6.59
N GLU A 218 22.69 -4.90 -6.60
CA GLU A 218 21.50 -4.54 -5.80
C GLU A 218 21.55 -5.28 -4.46
N CYS A 219 21.15 -4.62 -3.38
CA CYS A 219 21.32 -5.10 -2.00
C CYS A 219 20.15 -4.71 -1.10
N GLY A 220 20.16 -5.18 0.15
CA GLY A 220 19.21 -4.74 1.18
C GLY A 220 19.83 -3.69 2.12
N MET A 221 19.35 -3.64 3.37
CA MET A 221 19.95 -2.79 4.41
C MET A 221 21.42 -3.13 4.72
N GLU A 222 21.82 -4.40 4.65
CA GLU A 222 23.21 -4.81 4.79
C GLU A 222 23.79 -5.10 3.40
N ALA A 223 25.06 -4.74 3.17
CA ALA A 223 25.69 -4.93 1.87
C ALA A 223 26.01 -6.41 1.59
N THR A 224 26.67 -7.10 2.54
CA THR A 224 26.91 -8.55 2.50
C THR A 224 26.92 -9.13 3.92
N ALA A 225 26.79 -10.45 4.06
CA ALA A 225 26.88 -11.13 5.35
C ALA A 225 28.23 -10.93 6.08
N SER A 226 29.31 -10.68 5.33
CA SER A 226 30.68 -10.46 5.84
C SER A 226 31.02 -8.98 6.09
N CYS A 227 30.16 -8.04 5.65
CA CYS A 227 30.37 -6.59 5.73
C CYS A 227 29.25 -5.92 6.53
N ARG A 228 29.38 -5.95 7.87
CA ARG A 228 28.36 -5.50 8.83
C ARG A 228 28.79 -4.32 9.71
N ASP A 229 30.10 -4.05 9.82
CA ASP A 229 30.64 -2.99 10.68
C ASP A 229 30.34 -1.61 10.07
N LEU A 230 29.21 -0.98 10.41
CA LEU A 230 28.88 0.38 9.95
C LEU A 230 29.91 1.40 10.48
N ILE A 231 30.84 1.86 9.63
CA ILE A 231 31.93 2.78 10.00
C ILE A 231 31.72 4.21 9.50
N GLY A 232 30.98 4.41 8.40
CA GLY A 232 30.63 5.73 7.87
C GLY A 232 29.14 5.85 7.58
N LEU A 233 28.57 7.02 7.87
CA LEU A 233 27.14 7.33 7.75
C LEU A 233 26.95 8.74 7.21
N TRP A 234 26.37 8.86 6.02
CA TRP A 234 25.83 10.13 5.50
C TRP A 234 24.35 10.01 5.17
N VAL A 235 23.64 11.10 5.39
CA VAL A 235 22.19 11.31 5.22
C VAL A 235 21.98 12.72 4.66
N VAL A 236 20.85 12.97 4.00
CA VAL A 236 20.44 14.34 3.62
C VAL A 236 20.58 15.30 4.83
N GLY A 237 20.99 16.54 4.56
CA GLY A 237 21.27 17.56 5.59
C GLY A 237 22.65 17.48 6.24
N SER A 238 23.25 16.28 6.38
CA SER A 238 24.63 16.15 6.91
C SER A 238 25.67 16.66 5.89
N LYS A 239 26.80 17.18 6.37
CA LYS A 239 27.95 17.59 5.54
C LYS A 239 29.06 16.53 5.48
N GLY A 240 28.89 15.41 6.18
CA GLY A 240 29.93 14.42 6.49
C GLY A 240 29.99 14.16 8.01
N GLU A 241 30.94 13.33 8.42
CA GLU A 241 31.07 12.87 9.82
C GLU A 241 32.55 12.75 10.20
N CYS A 242 32.91 13.20 11.41
CA CYS A 242 34.28 13.16 11.94
C CYS A 242 34.42 12.33 13.22
N MET A 243 35.57 11.66 13.36
CA MET A 243 35.90 10.80 14.49
C MET A 243 36.68 11.57 15.55
N HIS A 244 36.26 11.41 16.81
CA HIS A 244 36.86 12.03 17.98
C HIS A 244 38.40 11.88 18.01
N PRO A 245 39.20 12.91 18.34
CA PRO A 245 40.65 12.93 18.09
C PRO A 245 41.47 11.73 18.61
N LYS A 246 41.04 11.09 19.71
CA LYS A 246 41.69 9.88 20.27
C LYS A 246 41.40 8.57 19.52
N ALA A 247 40.47 8.54 18.57
CA ALA A 247 39.99 7.30 17.96
C ALA A 247 39.75 7.38 16.44
N GLY A 248 39.81 6.23 15.77
CA GLY A 248 39.51 6.06 14.35
C GLY A 248 39.19 4.61 14.00
N PHE A 249 38.53 4.36 12.87
CA PHE A 249 38.23 2.99 12.43
C PHE A 249 39.43 2.40 11.68
N ARG A 250 39.94 1.26 12.16
CA ARG A 250 41.14 0.64 11.59
C ARG A 250 40.90 0.08 10.18
N LEU A 251 41.62 0.61 9.20
CA LEU A 251 41.72 0.11 7.83
C LEU A 251 43.05 -0.64 7.64
N GLY A 252 43.16 -1.45 6.58
CA GLY A 252 44.40 -2.12 6.20
C GLY A 252 44.55 -3.54 6.75
N LYS A 253 45.79 -4.05 6.78
CA LYS A 253 46.13 -5.47 6.99
C LYS A 253 45.48 -6.15 8.20
N ASN A 254 45.46 -5.47 9.36
CA ASN A 254 44.85 -5.94 10.61
C ASN A 254 43.53 -5.19 10.95
N GLY A 255 43.09 -4.29 10.06
CA GLY A 255 41.79 -3.63 10.11
C GLY A 255 40.81 -4.23 9.09
N TYR A 256 39.94 -3.41 8.53
CA TYR A 256 39.15 -3.79 7.35
C TYR A 256 39.99 -3.61 6.07
N ARG A 257 40.11 -4.66 5.26
CA ARG A 257 40.75 -4.61 3.93
C ARG A 257 39.79 -4.24 2.81
N HIS A 258 38.53 -4.67 2.95
CA HIS A 258 37.45 -4.36 2.02
C HIS A 258 36.41 -3.49 2.72
N LEU A 259 35.88 -2.53 1.98
CA LEU A 259 34.76 -1.68 2.37
C LEU A 259 33.60 -1.93 1.42
N ALA A 260 32.39 -2.14 1.94
CA ALA A 260 31.18 -2.18 1.14
C ALA A 260 30.43 -0.85 1.32
N VAL A 261 30.35 -0.06 0.25
CA VAL A 261 29.57 1.18 0.24
C VAL A 261 28.17 0.86 -0.29
N GLN A 262 27.15 1.34 0.41
CA GLN A 262 25.76 1.28 0.02
C GLN A 262 25.25 2.69 -0.31
N MET A 263 24.42 2.77 -1.34
CA MET A 263 23.78 3.97 -1.83
C MET A 263 22.28 3.72 -1.98
N HIS A 264 21.48 4.63 -1.43
CA HIS A 264 20.02 4.52 -1.37
C HIS A 264 19.38 5.73 -2.06
N TRP A 265 18.56 5.45 -3.06
CA TRP A 265 17.81 6.44 -3.82
C TRP A 265 16.31 6.42 -3.50
N THR A 266 15.68 7.59 -3.52
CA THR A 266 14.22 7.78 -3.37
C THR A 266 13.67 8.56 -4.57
N ASN A 267 13.43 7.88 -5.70
CA ASN A 267 12.91 8.49 -6.93
C ASN A 267 11.38 8.72 -6.83
N LYS A 268 10.99 9.76 -6.07
CA LYS A 268 9.59 10.06 -5.69
C LYS A 268 8.60 10.12 -6.86
N HIS A 269 9.05 10.57 -8.02
CA HIS A 269 8.24 10.71 -9.24
C HIS A 269 8.48 9.60 -10.28
N GLN A 270 9.30 8.59 -9.94
CA GLN A 270 9.60 7.44 -10.80
C GLN A 270 10.13 7.84 -12.19
N HIS A 271 10.93 8.92 -12.26
CA HIS A 271 11.50 9.40 -13.52
C HIS A 271 12.43 8.34 -14.11
N SER A 272 12.22 8.03 -15.39
CA SER A 272 13.00 7.07 -16.18
C SER A 272 14.35 7.62 -16.65
N ASP A 273 14.67 8.88 -16.37
CA ASP A 273 15.71 9.63 -17.10
C ASP A 273 16.85 10.07 -16.19
N TYR A 274 16.79 9.74 -14.91
CA TYR A 274 17.83 10.05 -13.93
C TYR A 274 19.02 9.10 -14.05
N TYR A 275 20.21 9.69 -13.94
CA TYR A 275 21.50 9.03 -13.78
C TYR A 275 22.15 9.58 -12.51
N ASP A 276 23.11 8.83 -11.96
CA ASP A 276 23.85 9.21 -10.77
C ASP A 276 25.23 8.51 -10.75
N GLU A 277 26.24 9.22 -10.26
CA GLU A 277 27.61 8.74 -9.99
C GLU A 277 28.08 9.11 -8.57
N SER A 278 27.13 9.17 -7.63
CA SER A 278 27.41 9.53 -6.23
C SER A 278 28.35 8.54 -5.52
N GLY A 279 28.87 8.96 -4.38
CA GLY A 279 29.89 8.23 -3.64
C GLY A 279 30.30 8.87 -2.32
N MET A 280 31.41 8.41 -1.76
CA MET A 280 31.94 8.84 -0.46
C MET A 280 33.46 9.06 -0.53
N ARG A 281 33.93 10.18 0.03
CA ARG A 281 35.35 10.41 0.34
C ARG A 281 35.65 9.91 1.75
N ILE A 282 36.68 9.08 1.88
CA ILE A 282 37.17 8.55 3.16
C ILE A 282 38.48 9.27 3.50
N PHE A 283 38.56 9.88 4.68
CA PHE A 283 39.77 10.51 5.21
C PHE A 283 40.43 9.60 6.25
N TYR A 284 41.75 9.49 6.20
CA TYR A 284 42.52 8.56 7.03
C TYR A 284 43.92 9.08 7.38
N THR A 285 44.42 8.76 8.57
CA THR A 285 45.77 9.11 9.04
C THR A 285 46.74 7.94 8.89
N LYS A 286 48.02 8.22 8.58
CA LYS A 286 49.10 7.22 8.50
C LYS A 286 49.50 6.71 9.87
N SER A 287 49.48 7.59 10.85
CA SER A 287 49.59 7.24 12.26
C SER A 287 48.26 6.70 12.80
N LEU A 288 48.34 5.61 13.58
CA LEU A 288 47.21 5.09 14.35
C LEU A 288 47.00 5.96 15.59
N ARG A 289 45.73 6.27 15.90
CA ARG A 289 45.34 6.99 17.12
C ARG A 289 45.37 6.05 18.33
N GLU A 290 45.21 6.63 19.52
CA GLU A 290 45.26 5.95 20.82
C GLU A 290 44.32 4.72 20.92
N HIS A 291 43.17 4.75 20.24
CA HIS A 291 42.17 3.68 20.29
C HIS A 291 41.53 3.36 18.92
N ASP A 292 41.34 2.08 18.62
CA ASP A 292 40.45 1.64 17.55
C ASP A 292 38.98 1.96 17.92
N ALA A 293 38.19 2.49 16.98
CA ALA A 293 36.77 2.83 17.18
C ALA A 293 35.83 1.64 16.87
N GLY A 294 34.66 1.64 17.52
CA GLY A 294 33.57 0.69 17.31
C GLY A 294 32.21 1.38 17.15
N THR A 295 31.24 0.66 16.59
CA THR A 295 29.84 1.10 16.49
C THR A 295 28.91 0.06 17.09
N LEU A 296 27.96 0.50 17.91
CA LEU A 296 26.95 -0.31 18.59
C LEU A 296 25.55 0.17 18.20
N TRP A 297 24.68 -0.76 17.82
CA TRP A 297 23.30 -0.50 17.43
C TRP A 297 22.40 -0.79 18.64
N LEU A 298 21.61 0.20 19.05
CA LEU A 298 20.56 0.11 20.07
C LEU A 298 19.19 0.26 19.41
N GLY A 299 18.12 -0.28 19.98
CA GLY A 299 16.79 -0.19 19.39
C GLY A 299 15.86 -1.36 19.67
N GLN A 300 14.74 -1.40 18.94
CA GLN A 300 13.69 -2.42 19.03
C GLN A 300 13.36 -2.92 17.61
N MET A 301 13.42 -4.24 17.39
CA MET A 301 13.13 -4.85 16.08
C MET A 301 11.70 -5.41 15.96
N PHE A 302 10.95 -5.48 17.06
CA PHE A 302 9.55 -5.93 17.03
C PHE A 302 8.63 -4.90 17.68
N PHE A 303 7.86 -4.21 16.86
CA PHE A 303 6.82 -3.28 17.28
C PHE A 303 5.75 -3.11 16.19
N GLU A 304 4.58 -2.63 16.60
CA GLU A 304 3.50 -2.19 15.73
C GLU A 304 3.06 -0.77 16.14
N ILE A 305 2.81 0.09 15.16
CA ILE A 305 2.28 1.44 15.34
C ILE A 305 0.82 1.40 14.84
N PRO A 306 -0.18 1.62 15.70
CA PRO A 306 -1.58 1.60 15.28
C PRO A 306 -1.89 2.74 14.29
N PRO A 307 -2.88 2.56 13.39
CA PRO A 307 -3.32 3.63 12.49
C PRO A 307 -3.97 4.78 13.26
N GLN A 308 -3.91 5.99 12.68
CA GLN A 308 -4.60 7.19 13.16
C GLN A 308 -4.29 7.56 14.64
N ALA A 309 -3.06 7.33 15.10
CA ALA A 309 -2.62 7.61 16.47
C ALA A 309 -1.70 8.86 16.52
N PRO A 310 -2.03 9.89 17.34
CA PRO A 310 -1.23 11.12 17.42
C PRO A 310 0.14 10.91 18.08
N GLU A 311 0.28 9.86 18.89
CA GLU A 311 1.51 9.51 19.59
C GLU A 311 1.56 8.00 19.85
N THR A 312 2.70 7.37 19.60
CA THR A 312 3.00 5.98 19.97
C THR A 312 4.48 5.85 20.33
N ASP A 313 4.75 5.45 21.57
CA ASP A 313 6.10 5.26 22.10
C ASP A 313 6.53 3.79 21.96
N VAL A 314 7.66 3.54 21.29
CA VAL A 314 8.32 2.23 21.18
C VAL A 314 9.63 2.26 21.97
N GLN A 315 9.91 1.21 22.73
CA GLN A 315 11.10 1.13 23.58
C GLN A 315 11.93 -0.12 23.28
N GLY A 316 13.25 0.03 23.39
CA GLY A 316 14.23 -1.06 23.32
C GLY A 316 15.32 -0.84 24.37
N VAL A 317 15.79 -1.92 25.00
CA VAL A 317 16.72 -1.87 26.13
C VAL A 317 17.89 -2.83 25.90
N CYS A 318 19.10 -2.25 25.77
CA CYS A 318 20.33 -3.00 25.99
C CYS A 318 20.51 -3.17 27.51
N THR A 319 20.31 -4.39 28.01
CA THR A 319 20.28 -4.66 29.45
C THR A 319 21.66 -4.61 30.10
N SER A 320 21.68 -4.43 31.43
CA SER A 320 22.89 -4.53 32.25
C SER A 320 23.60 -5.88 32.10
N GLU A 321 22.84 -6.95 31.94
CA GLU A 321 23.37 -8.29 31.64
C GLU A 321 24.15 -8.29 30.32
N CYS A 322 23.56 -7.75 29.24
CA CYS A 322 24.22 -7.62 27.95
C CYS A 322 25.51 -6.81 28.04
N THR A 323 25.49 -5.60 28.61
CA THR A 323 26.70 -4.77 28.69
C THR A 323 27.79 -5.42 29.55
N SER A 324 27.43 -6.16 30.60
CA SER A 324 28.39 -6.92 31.43
C SER A 324 29.11 -8.06 30.69
N LYS A 325 28.63 -8.46 29.52
CA LYS A 325 29.16 -9.55 28.68
C LYS A 325 29.73 -9.06 27.35
N ILE A 326 29.19 -7.97 26.79
CA ILE A 326 29.67 -7.32 25.57
C ILE A 326 30.93 -6.49 25.86
N PHE A 327 30.98 -5.79 26.99
CA PHE A 327 32.07 -4.88 27.34
C PHE A 327 33.06 -5.59 28.28
N THR A 328 34.31 -5.75 27.87
CA THR A 328 35.40 -6.18 28.76
C THR A 328 35.90 -5.04 29.64
N ASP A 329 35.80 -3.81 29.12
CA ASP A 329 36.30 -2.58 29.71
C ASP A 329 35.26 -1.46 29.53
N ASN A 330 35.46 -0.31 30.19
CA ASN A 330 34.56 0.84 30.01
C ASN A 330 34.63 1.37 28.56
N ILE A 331 33.47 1.67 27.97
CA ILE A 331 33.40 2.33 26.66
C ILE A 331 33.13 3.83 26.81
N ASN A 332 33.70 4.61 25.91
CA ASN A 332 33.61 6.06 25.83
C ASN A 332 32.84 6.40 24.56
N ILE A 333 31.57 6.79 24.69
CA ILE A 333 30.70 7.14 23.57
C ILE A 333 31.01 8.56 23.14
N PHE A 334 31.44 8.74 21.89
CA PHE A 334 31.81 10.03 21.30
C PHE A 334 30.85 10.50 20.19
N GLY A 335 29.96 9.63 19.72
CA GLY A 335 28.91 9.97 18.77
C GLY A 335 27.66 9.11 18.94
N ALA A 336 26.50 9.66 18.60
CA ALA A 336 25.22 8.98 18.59
C ALA A 336 24.32 9.55 17.48
N THR A 337 23.50 8.71 16.84
CA THR A 337 22.53 9.16 15.81
C THR A 337 21.28 8.30 15.87
N ASN A 338 20.13 8.94 16.10
CA ASN A 338 18.83 8.27 16.12
C ASN A 338 18.32 8.03 14.69
N HIS A 339 17.60 6.93 14.46
CA HIS A 339 17.06 6.55 13.16
C HIS A 339 15.63 5.97 13.24
N MET A 340 14.72 6.65 12.55
CA MET A 340 13.31 6.32 12.31
C MET A 340 12.98 6.71 10.85
N HIS A 341 11.81 6.32 10.33
CA HIS A 341 11.30 6.75 9.02
C HIS A 341 10.29 7.91 9.15
N LEU A 342 9.30 7.98 8.23
CA LEU A 342 8.42 9.12 8.01
C LEU A 342 7.50 9.48 9.19
N LEU A 343 7.17 8.50 10.05
CA LEU A 343 6.29 8.68 11.20
C LEU A 343 7.07 9.09 12.45
N GLY A 344 8.41 9.00 12.44
CA GLY A 344 9.27 9.31 13.57
C GLY A 344 9.27 10.81 13.92
N THR A 345 8.94 11.13 15.18
CA THR A 345 8.84 12.52 15.66
C THR A 345 9.81 12.86 16.80
N ARG A 346 10.19 11.88 17.64
CA ARG A 346 11.15 12.06 18.74
C ARG A 346 11.99 10.82 18.96
N GLY A 347 13.26 11.01 19.34
CA GLY A 347 14.19 9.92 19.62
C GLY A 347 15.07 10.23 20.83
N LYS A 348 15.17 9.30 21.79
CA LYS A 348 16.02 9.48 22.97
C LYS A 348 16.70 8.18 23.41
N VAL A 349 17.88 8.30 24.01
CA VAL A 349 18.59 7.20 24.68
C VAL A 349 18.92 7.59 26.12
N GLU A 350 18.34 6.88 27.08
CA GLU A 350 18.58 7.07 28.51
C GLU A 350 19.61 6.06 29.04
N HIS A 351 20.55 6.54 29.88
CA HIS A 351 21.61 5.74 30.48
C HIS A 351 21.31 5.44 31.95
N PHE A 352 21.35 4.16 32.32
CA PHE A 352 21.07 3.66 33.67
C PHE A 352 22.26 2.91 34.26
N ARG A 353 22.49 3.07 35.56
CA ARG A 353 23.48 2.34 36.36
C ARG A 353 22.83 1.86 37.65
N SER A 354 22.92 0.55 37.92
CA SER A 354 22.26 -0.08 39.08
C SER A 354 20.77 0.29 39.22
N GLY A 355 20.04 0.32 38.10
CA GLY A 355 18.62 0.67 38.04
C GLY A 355 18.26 2.17 38.16
N LYS A 356 19.23 3.06 38.40
CA LYS A 356 19.00 4.52 38.45
C LYS A 356 19.46 5.19 37.16
N ARG A 357 18.68 6.14 36.64
CA ARG A 357 19.08 6.95 35.48
C ARG A 357 20.24 7.86 35.86
N VAL A 358 21.36 7.76 35.14
CA VAL A 358 22.57 8.56 35.31
C VAL A 358 22.54 9.78 34.40
N GLY A 359 22.01 9.63 33.18
CA GLY A 359 21.96 10.69 32.19
C GLY A 359 21.13 10.30 30.96
N VAL A 360 21.24 11.13 29.92
CA VAL A 360 20.59 10.96 28.62
C VAL A 360 21.66 11.23 27.56
N ILE A 361 21.76 10.36 26.55
CA ILE A 361 22.80 10.39 25.52
C ILE A 361 22.29 11.14 24.27
N THR A 362 21.07 10.84 23.82
CA THR A 362 20.36 11.60 22.77
C THR A 362 18.98 11.99 23.27
N ASN A 363 18.46 13.14 22.82
CA ASN A 363 17.14 13.64 23.21
C ASN A 363 16.58 14.57 22.13
N ASP A 364 16.34 14.02 20.95
CA ASP A 364 15.84 14.74 19.78
C ASP A 364 14.33 14.98 19.98
N THR A 365 13.94 16.19 20.41
CA THR A 365 12.52 16.55 20.65
C THR A 365 11.75 16.89 19.37
N HIS A 366 12.47 17.11 18.27
CA HIS A 366 11.95 17.38 16.93
C HIS A 366 12.77 16.59 15.90
N TYR A 367 12.61 15.26 15.92
CA TYR A 367 13.26 14.39 14.94
C TYR A 367 12.64 14.58 13.55
N THR A 368 13.46 14.47 12.50
CA THR A 368 12.97 14.38 11.11
C THR A 368 13.75 13.31 10.33
N TYR A 369 13.04 12.55 9.49
CA TYR A 369 13.63 11.54 8.61
C TYR A 369 14.70 12.10 7.65
N HIS A 370 14.47 13.31 7.15
CA HIS A 370 15.32 13.94 6.13
C HIS A 370 16.54 14.68 6.68
N SER A 371 16.57 15.00 7.98
CA SER A 371 17.70 15.67 8.65
C SER A 371 17.83 15.17 10.10
N PRO A 372 18.27 13.91 10.32
CA PRO A 372 18.41 13.36 11.67
C PRO A 372 19.67 13.89 12.37
N VAL A 373 19.58 14.12 13.68
CA VAL A 373 20.65 14.80 14.44
C VAL A 373 21.82 13.85 14.73
N GLN A 374 22.98 14.15 14.15
CA GLN A 374 24.26 13.56 14.53
C GLN A 374 24.75 14.23 15.83
N ASN A 375 24.56 13.55 16.97
CA ASN A 375 24.98 14.02 18.29
C ASN A 375 26.46 13.63 18.50
N SER A 376 27.36 14.61 18.59
CA SER A 376 28.80 14.40 18.86
C SER A 376 29.17 14.88 20.26
N PHE A 377 30.15 14.24 20.91
CA PHE A 377 30.52 14.52 22.30
C PHE A 377 32.04 14.77 22.47
N ASP A 378 32.44 16.02 22.67
CA ASP A 378 33.83 16.42 22.97
C ASP A 378 34.34 15.86 24.30
N THR A 379 33.42 15.64 25.24
CA THR A 379 33.66 14.87 26.47
C THR A 379 32.83 13.58 26.39
N PRO A 380 33.45 12.44 26.02
CA PRO A 380 32.72 11.19 25.80
C PRO A 380 31.93 10.67 27.01
N VAL A 381 30.76 10.08 26.75
CA VAL A 381 29.90 9.50 27.78
C VAL A 381 30.42 8.11 28.18
N VAL A 382 30.78 7.94 29.45
CA VAL A 382 31.40 6.71 29.97
C VAL A 382 30.35 5.70 30.44
N VAL A 383 30.17 4.65 29.63
CA VAL A 383 29.32 3.49 29.93
C VAL A 383 30.21 2.34 30.44
N ARG A 384 29.78 1.70 31.53
CA ARG A 384 30.51 0.62 32.21
C ARG A 384 29.85 -0.73 31.93
N PRO A 385 30.59 -1.86 31.99
CA PRO A 385 29.99 -3.19 32.04
C PRO A 385 28.97 -3.26 33.20
N GLY A 386 27.73 -3.64 32.94
CA GLY A 386 26.64 -3.66 33.93
C GLY A 386 25.72 -2.43 33.94
N ASP A 387 25.97 -1.41 33.12
CA ASP A 387 25.02 -0.33 32.85
C ASP A 387 23.93 -0.76 31.85
N ALA A 388 22.75 -0.15 31.87
CA ALA A 388 21.71 -0.39 30.85
C ALA A 388 21.47 0.87 30.00
N LEU A 389 21.14 0.68 28.72
CA LEU A 389 20.84 1.75 27.77
C LEU A 389 19.43 1.54 27.21
N ARG A 390 18.52 2.50 27.44
CA ARG A 390 17.13 2.44 26.94
C ARG A 390 16.94 3.43 25.79
N THR A 391 16.68 2.92 24.60
CA THR A 391 16.17 3.67 23.46
C THR A 391 14.65 3.87 23.61
N THR A 392 14.16 5.03 23.18
CA THR A 392 12.73 5.28 22.98
C THR A 392 12.54 6.11 21.72
N CYS A 393 11.62 5.65 20.85
CA CYS A 393 11.24 6.29 19.61
C CYS A 393 9.74 6.60 19.66
N THR A 394 9.37 7.84 19.32
CA THR A 394 7.97 8.30 19.37
C THR A 394 7.47 8.59 17.96
N PHE A 395 6.37 7.95 17.58
CA PHE A 395 5.77 8.04 16.24
C PHE A 395 4.41 8.76 16.26
N ASN A 396 4.05 9.40 15.14
CA ASN A 396 2.69 9.89 14.86
C ASN A 396 2.20 9.23 13.55
N SER A 397 0.99 8.68 13.57
CA SER A 397 0.34 7.98 12.45
C SER A 397 -1.02 8.59 12.07
N GLU A 398 -1.27 9.86 12.42
CA GLU A 398 -2.45 10.59 11.97
C GLU A 398 -2.44 10.72 10.42
N GLY A 399 -3.56 10.36 9.79
CA GLY A 399 -3.65 10.24 8.34
C GLY A 399 -3.17 8.89 7.76
N VAL A 400 -2.69 7.96 8.59
CA VAL A 400 -2.31 6.60 8.14
C VAL A 400 -3.42 5.60 8.48
N ASP A 401 -4.03 5.00 7.46
CA ASP A 401 -5.18 4.09 7.59
C ASP A 401 -4.82 2.61 7.87
N ARG A 402 -3.53 2.28 7.99
CA ARG A 402 -3.03 0.92 8.27
C ARG A 402 -2.09 0.91 9.47
N THR A 403 -2.02 -0.22 10.18
CA THR A 403 -0.94 -0.48 11.14
C THR A 403 0.41 -0.48 10.41
N THR A 404 1.41 0.19 10.97
CA THR A 404 2.78 0.22 10.45
C THR A 404 3.67 -0.64 11.35
N PHE A 405 4.55 -1.45 10.76
CA PHE A 405 5.42 -2.39 11.48
C PHE A 405 6.89 -2.01 11.32
N PHE A 406 7.77 -2.65 12.09
CA PHE A 406 9.20 -2.63 11.81
C PHE A 406 9.48 -3.17 10.39
N GLY A 407 10.20 -2.42 9.56
CA GLY A 407 10.43 -2.81 8.17
C GLY A 407 11.47 -1.96 7.44
N LYS A 408 11.72 -2.32 6.18
CA LYS A 408 12.83 -1.77 5.37
C LYS A 408 12.38 -0.67 4.42
N GLY A 409 11.09 -0.61 4.06
CA GLY A 409 10.56 0.41 3.17
C GLY A 409 10.31 1.74 3.88
N THR A 410 10.33 2.84 3.12
CA THR A 410 10.07 4.21 3.61
C THR A 410 8.67 4.41 4.23
N HIS A 411 7.75 3.47 4.00
CA HIS A 411 6.38 3.45 4.55
C HIS A 411 6.16 2.33 5.59
N ASP A 412 7.24 1.65 5.95
CA ASP A 412 7.40 0.85 7.17
C ASP A 412 8.23 1.71 8.16
N GLU A 413 8.47 1.24 9.38
CA GLU A 413 9.19 2.03 10.39
C GLU A 413 10.44 1.37 10.99
N MET A 414 11.27 2.18 11.65
CA MET A 414 12.43 1.73 12.42
C MET A 414 12.54 2.43 13.76
N CYS A 415 13.10 1.75 14.76
CA CYS A 415 13.54 2.36 16.01
C CYS A 415 14.97 1.90 16.30
N LEU A 416 15.95 2.58 15.71
CA LEU A 416 17.38 2.27 15.81
C LEU A 416 18.19 3.49 16.24
N VAL A 417 19.32 3.26 16.90
CA VAL A 417 20.30 4.30 17.25
C VAL A 417 21.71 3.74 17.04
N PHE A 418 22.52 4.48 16.28
CA PHE A 418 23.92 4.13 16.03
C PHE A 418 24.82 4.89 17.02
N ILE A 419 25.51 4.16 17.89
CA ILE A 419 26.41 4.67 18.93
C ILE A 419 27.86 4.43 18.52
N LYS A 420 28.67 5.48 18.39
CA LYS A 420 30.11 5.40 18.10
C LYS A 420 30.93 5.59 19.37
N TYR A 421 31.84 4.65 19.62
CA TYR A 421 32.56 4.54 20.88
C TYR A 421 34.00 4.04 20.73
N TYR A 422 34.80 4.22 21.77
CA TYR A 422 36.14 3.62 21.89
C TYR A 422 36.43 3.16 23.34
N PRO A 423 37.35 2.21 23.57
CA PRO A 423 38.02 1.37 22.57
C PRO A 423 37.10 0.28 22.00
N LYS A 424 37.34 -0.15 20.75
CA LYS A 424 36.67 -1.27 20.10
C LYS A 424 36.80 -2.52 20.99
N GLN A 425 35.66 -3.10 21.37
CA GLN A 425 35.63 -4.24 22.29
C GLN A 425 35.98 -5.55 21.56
N LYS A 426 36.54 -6.52 22.30
CA LYS A 426 36.96 -7.83 21.76
C LYS A 426 35.78 -8.74 21.41
N ALA A 427 34.67 -8.63 22.14
CA ALA A 427 33.41 -9.26 21.77
C ALA A 427 32.86 -8.59 20.51
N ARG A 428 32.70 -9.35 19.42
CA ARG A 428 32.31 -8.84 18.08
C ARG A 428 30.81 -8.51 17.96
N ILE A 429 30.22 -7.95 19.02
CA ILE A 429 28.78 -7.79 19.19
C ILE A 429 28.40 -6.33 18.91
N GLN A 430 27.92 -6.06 17.69
CA GLN A 430 27.56 -4.71 17.24
C GLN A 430 26.08 -4.39 17.42
N LYS A 431 25.23 -5.37 17.77
CA LYS A 431 23.79 -5.19 17.93
C LYS A 431 23.38 -5.55 19.35
N CYS A 432 22.99 -4.55 20.14
CA CYS A 432 22.34 -4.73 21.44
C CYS A 432 20.88 -4.25 21.34
N LEU A 433 20.14 -4.91 20.45
CA LEU A 433 18.75 -4.63 20.13
C LEU A 433 17.82 -5.45 21.03
N SER A 434 16.57 -5.01 21.13
CA SER A 434 15.48 -5.79 21.71
C SER A 434 14.58 -6.40 20.64
N PHE A 435 13.91 -7.49 21.01
CA PHE A 435 12.79 -8.08 20.30
C PHE A 435 11.67 -8.30 21.33
N LYS A 436 10.70 -7.37 21.39
CA LYS A 436 9.83 -7.19 22.57
C LYS A 436 10.69 -7.07 23.85
N GLU A 437 10.38 -7.89 24.87
CA GLU A 437 11.10 -8.05 26.14
C GLU A 437 12.34 -8.98 26.07
N LEU A 438 12.71 -9.48 24.89
CA LEU A 438 13.94 -10.28 24.71
C LEU A 438 15.11 -9.37 24.34
N SER A 439 16.23 -9.50 25.06
CA SER A 439 17.47 -8.80 24.72
C SER A 439 18.33 -9.66 23.79
N MET A 440 18.54 -9.19 22.55
CA MET A 440 19.09 -10.02 21.47
C MET A 440 20.56 -10.36 21.62
N CYS A 441 21.28 -9.72 22.54
CA CYS A 441 22.68 -10.07 22.85
C CYS A 441 22.86 -11.55 23.26
N THR A 442 21.78 -12.22 23.70
CA THR A 442 21.75 -13.63 24.11
C THR A 442 21.53 -14.63 22.95
N ALA A 443 21.23 -14.14 21.74
CA ALA A 443 20.84 -14.98 20.59
C ALA A 443 21.86 -15.05 19.44
N PHE A 444 22.89 -14.20 19.41
CA PHE A 444 23.82 -14.17 18.27
C PHE A 444 24.85 -15.32 18.35
N PRO A 445 25.27 -15.92 17.21
CA PRO A 445 26.26 -17.01 17.21
C PRO A 445 27.57 -16.68 17.94
N GLN A 446 27.98 -15.41 17.93
CA GLN A 446 29.17 -14.90 18.60
C GLN A 446 29.05 -14.83 20.14
N THR A 447 27.85 -15.03 20.71
CA THR A 447 27.54 -14.83 22.14
C THR A 447 27.09 -16.08 22.87
N VAL A 448 26.77 -17.15 22.16
CA VAL A 448 26.35 -18.45 22.73
C VAL A 448 27.33 -18.99 23.78
N GLY A 449 28.64 -18.73 23.61
CA GLY A 449 29.66 -19.13 24.59
C GLY A 449 29.83 -18.20 25.81
N LEU A 450 29.03 -17.14 25.93
CA LEU A 450 29.12 -16.14 27.01
C LEU A 450 27.92 -16.17 27.98
N PHE A 451 26.81 -16.79 27.56
CA PHE A 451 25.57 -16.92 28.34
C PHE A 451 25.19 -18.40 28.44
N GLU A 452 25.45 -19.04 29.59
CA GLU A 452 25.31 -20.50 29.76
C GLU A 452 23.87 -21.00 29.53
N ASP A 453 22.86 -20.19 29.84
CA ASP A 453 21.43 -20.48 29.60
C ASP A 453 20.91 -20.03 28.22
N GLY A 454 21.70 -19.30 27.42
CA GLY A 454 21.25 -18.69 26.17
C GLY A 454 20.02 -17.75 26.34
N MET A 455 19.17 -17.67 25.32
CA MET A 455 17.96 -16.84 25.35
C MET A 455 16.80 -17.56 26.07
N ARG A 456 16.56 -17.22 27.35
CA ARG A 456 15.55 -17.87 28.24
C ARG A 456 15.63 -19.43 28.22
N GLY A 457 16.83 -20.01 28.23
CA GLY A 457 17.03 -21.47 28.16
C GLY A 457 17.15 -22.04 26.74
N CYS A 458 17.18 -21.18 25.71
CA CYS A 458 17.35 -21.59 24.31
C CYS A 458 18.70 -21.13 23.73
N ASN A 459 19.49 -22.08 23.24
CA ASN A 459 20.62 -21.79 22.35
C ASN A 459 20.10 -21.60 20.92
N VAL A 460 19.69 -20.36 20.57
CA VAL A 460 19.04 -20.08 19.28
C VAL A 460 19.91 -20.50 18.08
N PRO A 461 21.22 -20.15 17.97
CA PRO A 461 22.05 -20.55 16.84
C PRO A 461 22.25 -22.07 16.71
N GLN A 462 22.34 -22.80 17.83
CA GLN A 462 22.39 -24.27 17.77
C GLN A 462 21.03 -24.85 17.37
N PHE A 463 19.92 -24.19 17.73
CA PHE A 463 18.57 -24.62 17.37
C PHE A 463 18.22 -24.32 15.90
N THR A 464 18.61 -23.16 15.36
CA THR A 464 18.42 -22.81 13.95
C THR A 464 19.43 -23.49 13.02
N SER A 465 20.60 -23.91 13.53
CA SER A 465 21.56 -24.71 12.76
C SER A 465 20.97 -26.04 12.33
N LEU A 466 20.79 -26.21 11.02
CA LEU A 466 20.14 -27.38 10.41
C LEU A 466 21.03 -28.63 10.38
N THR A 467 22.25 -28.57 10.94
CA THR A 467 23.08 -29.74 11.25
C THR A 467 22.79 -30.34 12.64
N ASN A 468 21.96 -29.69 13.46
CA ASN A 468 21.63 -30.18 14.80
C ASN A 468 20.65 -31.37 14.75
N PRO A 469 21.01 -32.56 15.28
CA PRO A 469 20.12 -33.73 15.31
C PRO A 469 18.78 -33.49 16.03
N ALA A 470 18.73 -32.61 17.03
CA ALA A 470 17.49 -32.29 17.74
C ALA A 470 16.52 -31.51 16.83
N THR A 471 17.02 -30.50 16.13
CA THR A 471 16.25 -29.71 15.16
C THR A 471 15.77 -30.58 14.00
N LEU A 472 16.66 -31.40 13.41
CA LEU A 472 16.29 -32.34 12.35
C LEU A 472 15.21 -33.33 12.79
N THR A 473 15.31 -33.86 14.01
CA THR A 473 14.28 -34.75 14.58
C THR A 473 12.93 -34.05 14.73
N MET A 474 12.92 -32.80 15.21
CA MET A 474 11.70 -31.99 15.32
C MET A 474 11.09 -31.70 13.94
N VAL A 475 11.88 -31.22 12.98
CA VAL A 475 11.43 -30.90 11.62
C VAL A 475 10.80 -32.12 10.98
N PHE A 476 11.45 -33.28 11.08
CA PHE A 476 10.93 -34.56 10.60
C PHE A 476 9.62 -34.95 11.31
N GLN A 477 9.50 -34.78 12.63
CA GLN A 477 8.26 -35.07 13.37
C GLN A 477 7.09 -34.16 12.93
N ILE A 478 7.32 -32.87 12.69
CA ILE A 478 6.28 -31.97 12.17
C ILE A 478 5.91 -32.37 10.74
N GLN A 479 6.89 -32.51 9.84
CA GLN A 479 6.65 -32.82 8.43
C GLN A 479 5.96 -34.18 8.20
N THR A 480 6.17 -35.16 9.09
CA THR A 480 5.53 -36.49 8.96
C THR A 480 4.14 -36.58 9.61
N LYS A 481 3.85 -35.81 10.67
CA LYS A 481 2.61 -35.95 11.46
C LYS A 481 1.60 -34.83 11.27
N CYS A 482 2.03 -33.67 10.80
CA CYS A 482 1.18 -32.50 10.54
C CYS A 482 0.84 -32.39 9.05
N ARG A 483 -0.30 -31.77 8.74
CA ARG A 483 -0.73 -31.40 7.40
C ARG A 483 -1.11 -29.91 7.40
N PRO A 484 -0.90 -29.17 6.29
CA PRO A 484 -1.12 -27.73 6.27
C PRO A 484 -2.60 -27.37 6.43
N ASP A 485 -3.51 -28.21 5.93
CA ASP A 485 -4.95 -27.93 5.86
C ASP A 485 -5.71 -28.40 7.11
N ILE A 486 -5.18 -29.43 7.81
CA ILE A 486 -5.85 -30.08 8.95
C ILE A 486 -4.86 -30.42 10.07
N CYS A 487 -5.02 -29.75 11.20
CA CYS A 487 -4.37 -30.05 12.48
C CYS A 487 -4.92 -31.37 13.09
N THR A 488 -4.35 -32.49 12.64
CA THR A 488 -4.71 -33.86 13.08
C THR A 488 -4.49 -34.06 14.58
N GLN A 489 -5.14 -35.05 15.21
CA GLN A 489 -4.92 -35.33 16.64
C GLN A 489 -3.49 -35.80 16.95
N GLU A 490 -2.82 -36.43 15.97
CA GLU A 490 -1.41 -36.80 16.09
C GLU A 490 -0.48 -35.57 16.02
N CYS A 491 -0.76 -34.64 15.10
CA CYS A 491 -0.10 -33.33 15.07
C CYS A 491 -0.33 -32.57 16.38
N LYS A 492 -1.57 -32.51 16.89
CA LYS A 492 -1.90 -31.87 18.18
C LYS A 492 -1.10 -32.45 19.34
N ASN A 493 -0.91 -33.76 19.40
CA ASN A 493 -0.12 -34.41 20.45
C ASN A 493 1.37 -34.09 20.29
N THR A 494 1.90 -34.15 19.06
CA THR A 494 3.29 -33.80 18.74
C THR A 494 3.61 -32.34 19.09
N MET A 495 2.73 -31.41 18.71
CA MET A 495 2.86 -29.97 19.02
C MET A 495 2.77 -29.67 20.53
N ARG A 496 1.98 -30.42 21.30
CA ARG A 496 1.94 -30.34 22.78
C ARG A 496 3.22 -30.85 23.45
N GLU A 497 3.94 -31.76 22.79
CA GLU A 497 5.26 -32.22 23.24
C GLU A 497 6.35 -31.19 22.90
N LEU A 498 6.36 -30.72 21.64
CA LEU A 498 7.31 -29.71 21.15
C LEU A 498 7.22 -28.37 21.91
N ARG A 499 6.03 -27.84 22.21
CA ARG A 499 5.82 -26.62 23.04
C ARG A 499 6.47 -26.67 24.44
N ARG A 500 6.98 -27.84 24.90
CA ARG A 500 7.75 -27.94 26.16
C ARG A 500 9.19 -27.47 26.01
N HIS A 501 9.76 -27.54 24.80
CA HIS A 501 11.13 -27.13 24.49
C HIS A 501 11.32 -25.62 24.69
N PRO A 502 12.44 -25.15 25.30
CA PRO A 502 12.63 -23.71 25.59
C PRO A 502 12.51 -22.81 24.35
N CYS A 503 13.09 -23.22 23.22
CA CYS A 503 13.04 -22.47 21.96
C CYS A 503 11.64 -22.35 21.33
N LEU A 504 10.64 -23.09 21.83
CA LEU A 504 9.29 -23.16 21.27
C LEU A 504 8.22 -22.52 22.18
N LYS A 505 8.67 -21.61 23.06
CA LYS A 505 7.81 -20.87 23.99
C LYS A 505 7.81 -19.39 23.64
N GLU A 506 6.60 -18.84 23.61
CA GLU A 506 6.34 -17.39 23.70
C GLU A 506 7.24 -16.59 22.74
N ASP A 507 7.80 -15.47 23.21
CA ASP A 507 8.60 -14.54 22.41
C ASP A 507 9.84 -15.18 21.78
N VAL A 508 10.40 -16.25 22.38
CA VAL A 508 11.62 -16.91 21.86
C VAL A 508 11.30 -17.63 20.55
N TRP A 509 10.14 -18.28 20.49
CA TRP A 509 9.65 -18.84 19.23
C TRP A 509 9.29 -17.74 18.23
N GLU A 510 8.74 -16.61 18.68
CA GLU A 510 8.40 -15.51 17.77
C GLU A 510 9.63 -14.84 17.17
N TYR A 511 10.70 -14.69 17.94
CA TYR A 511 12.00 -14.27 17.45
C TYR A 511 12.58 -15.29 16.46
N ILE A 512 12.51 -16.59 16.75
CA ILE A 512 12.97 -17.64 15.81
C ILE A 512 12.15 -17.62 14.51
N LYS A 513 10.82 -17.46 14.57
CA LYS A 513 9.96 -17.28 13.38
C LYS A 513 10.42 -16.07 12.56
N PHE A 514 10.64 -14.93 13.20
CA PHE A 514 11.09 -13.69 12.53
C PHE A 514 12.46 -13.87 11.87
N PHE A 515 13.43 -14.42 12.60
CA PHE A 515 14.78 -14.71 12.09
C PHE A 515 14.75 -15.66 10.87
N LEU A 516 13.96 -16.75 10.97
CA LEU A 516 13.75 -17.71 9.89
C LEU A 516 13.01 -17.14 8.67
N MET A 517 12.25 -16.04 8.84
CA MET A 517 11.63 -15.30 7.73
C MET A 517 12.59 -14.28 7.09
N GLU A 518 13.55 -13.73 7.84
CA GLU A 518 14.57 -12.81 7.30
C GLU A 518 15.70 -13.55 6.55
N GLU A 519 16.13 -14.74 6.99
CA GLU A 519 17.21 -15.51 6.35
C GLU A 519 16.77 -16.24 5.05
N LYS A 520 16.09 -15.55 4.11
CA LYS A 520 15.71 -16.09 2.78
C LYS A 520 16.90 -16.40 1.83
N HIS A 521 18.14 -16.42 2.34
CA HIS A 521 19.36 -16.77 1.61
C HIS A 521 20.26 -17.75 2.37
N SER A 522 19.80 -18.99 2.57
CA SER A 522 20.63 -20.11 3.02
C SER A 522 20.16 -21.43 2.37
N GLY A 523 20.88 -21.88 1.34
CA GLY A 523 20.55 -23.05 0.51
C GLY A 523 20.70 -24.37 1.27
N SER A 524 19.71 -24.70 2.10
CA SER A 524 19.84 -25.66 3.19
C SER A 524 18.83 -26.83 3.17
N GLY A 525 18.04 -26.93 2.09
CA GLY A 525 17.19 -28.10 1.80
C GLY A 525 15.96 -28.29 2.69
N ILE A 526 15.71 -27.40 3.66
CA ILE A 526 14.53 -27.44 4.53
C ILE A 526 13.59 -26.30 4.14
N ASP A 527 12.36 -26.66 3.78
CA ASP A 527 11.28 -25.73 3.49
C ASP A 527 10.78 -25.08 4.79
N VAL A 528 11.42 -23.96 5.14
CA VAL A 528 11.14 -23.16 6.34
C VAL A 528 9.72 -22.59 6.31
N GLU A 529 9.23 -22.15 5.14
CA GLU A 529 7.91 -21.52 5.01
C GLU A 529 6.80 -22.56 5.27
N LYS A 530 6.92 -23.75 4.68
CA LYS A 530 6.04 -24.91 4.92
C LYS A 530 6.13 -25.41 6.36
N LEU A 531 7.31 -25.41 6.98
CA LEU A 531 7.48 -25.74 8.40
C LEU A 531 6.72 -24.74 9.29
N LEU A 532 6.81 -23.44 8.99
CA LEU A 532 6.12 -22.37 9.70
C LEU A 532 4.58 -22.45 9.53
N VAL A 533 4.10 -22.80 8.33
CA VAL A 533 2.66 -23.05 8.07
C VAL A 533 2.17 -24.27 8.86
N LEU A 534 2.86 -25.42 8.75
CA LEU A 534 2.53 -26.66 9.47
C LEU A 534 2.48 -26.46 10.99
N TYR A 535 3.41 -25.67 11.53
CA TYR A 535 3.41 -25.27 12.93
C TYR A 535 2.20 -24.39 13.26
N THR A 536 2.06 -23.26 12.58
CA THR A 536 1.13 -22.17 12.93
C THR A 536 -0.34 -22.61 12.89
N VAL A 537 -0.75 -23.37 11.87
CA VAL A 537 -2.15 -23.81 11.71
C VAL A 537 -2.60 -24.66 12.91
N CYS A 538 -1.72 -25.50 13.45
CA CYS A 538 -2.05 -26.36 14.59
C CYS A 538 -1.81 -25.70 15.95
N ASP A 539 -0.82 -24.80 16.03
CA ASP A 539 -0.51 -24.01 17.22
C ASP A 539 -1.67 -23.08 17.62
N LEU A 540 -2.33 -22.44 16.65
CA LEU A 540 -3.51 -21.59 16.85
C LEU A 540 -4.70 -22.38 17.43
N GLN A 541 -5.01 -23.57 16.87
CA GLN A 541 -6.09 -24.42 17.38
C GLN A 541 -5.81 -24.89 18.81
N LEU A 542 -4.55 -25.27 19.11
CA LEU A 542 -4.13 -25.64 20.46
C LEU A 542 -4.20 -24.46 21.45
N GLY A 543 -3.92 -23.23 21.01
CA GLY A 543 -4.12 -22.03 21.81
C GLY A 543 -5.59 -21.85 22.24
N GLN A 544 -6.52 -22.00 21.30
CA GLN A 544 -7.96 -21.90 21.58
C GLN A 544 -8.49 -23.05 22.46
N GLU A 545 -7.99 -24.28 22.29
CA GLU A 545 -8.31 -25.41 23.18
C GLU A 545 -7.85 -25.13 24.62
N ILE A 546 -6.58 -24.71 24.80
CA ILE A 546 -6.00 -24.47 26.13
C ILE A 546 -6.66 -23.26 26.80
N GLY A 547 -6.94 -22.17 26.07
CA GLY A 547 -7.68 -21.02 26.63
C GLY A 547 -9.08 -21.39 27.14
N ARG A 548 -9.79 -22.25 26.41
CA ARG A 548 -11.09 -22.80 26.85
C ARG A 548 -10.96 -23.73 28.05
N ASP A 549 -9.89 -24.53 28.13
CA ASP A 549 -9.68 -25.44 29.26
C ASP A 549 -9.23 -24.69 30.53
N VAL A 550 -8.40 -23.65 30.42
CA VAL A 550 -8.06 -22.75 31.54
C VAL A 550 -9.29 -22.00 32.04
N SER A 551 -10.10 -21.44 31.13
CA SER A 551 -11.37 -20.77 31.48
C SER A 551 -12.36 -21.73 32.17
N ARG A 552 -12.46 -22.99 31.69
CA ARG A 552 -13.20 -24.05 32.38
C ARG A 552 -12.64 -24.37 33.76
N ARG A 553 -11.32 -24.54 33.92
CA ARG A 553 -10.68 -24.83 35.21
C ARG A 553 -10.96 -23.75 36.25
N ILE A 554 -10.82 -22.47 35.88
CA ILE A 554 -11.17 -21.31 36.72
C ILE A 554 -12.66 -21.38 37.11
N THR A 555 -13.55 -21.70 36.17
CA THR A 555 -14.99 -21.85 36.43
C THR A 555 -15.28 -23.01 37.41
N THR A 556 -14.58 -24.14 37.30
CA THR A 556 -14.75 -25.31 38.18
C THR A 556 -14.08 -25.17 39.56
N MET A 557 -13.09 -24.30 39.72
CA MET A 557 -12.44 -24.07 41.01
C MET A 557 -13.30 -23.28 42.01
N HIS A 558 -14.39 -22.65 41.56
CA HIS A 558 -15.29 -21.86 42.42
C HIS A 558 -16.45 -22.65 43.06
N THR A 559 -16.48 -24.00 42.95
CA THR A 559 -17.62 -24.82 43.45
C THR A 559 -17.22 -25.98 44.37
N THR A 560 -16.48 -25.71 45.45
CA THR A 560 -16.31 -26.63 46.60
C THR A 560 -16.28 -25.86 47.93
N PRO A 561 -17.18 -26.13 48.90
CA PRO A 561 -17.27 -25.37 50.15
C PRO A 561 -16.69 -26.11 51.38
N SER A 562 -15.66 -25.56 52.04
CA SER A 562 -15.30 -25.91 53.42
C SER A 562 -14.52 -24.81 54.15
N GLN A 563 -14.88 -24.60 55.41
CA GLN A 563 -14.53 -23.55 56.38
C GLN A 563 -13.04 -23.46 56.85
N PRO A 564 -12.65 -22.46 57.68
CA PRO A 564 -11.29 -21.89 57.68
C PRO A 564 -10.41 -22.16 58.92
N THR A 565 -9.10 -21.93 58.75
CA THR A 565 -8.13 -21.53 59.78
C THR A 565 -7.19 -20.46 59.18
N ASN A 566 -7.24 -19.17 59.55
CA ASN A 566 -6.71 -18.50 60.76
C ASN A 566 -5.17 -18.37 60.84
N THR A 567 -4.72 -17.18 61.29
CA THR A 567 -3.34 -16.78 61.70
C THR A 567 -2.24 -16.78 60.62
N ASP A 568 -1.34 -15.78 60.51
CA ASP A 568 -1.25 -14.45 61.17
C ASP A 568 -0.34 -13.47 60.37
N PHE A 569 -0.51 -12.16 60.62
CA PHE A 569 0.45 -10.99 60.64
C PHE A 569 1.71 -10.97 59.72
N THR A 570 2.21 -9.83 59.19
CA THR A 570 2.09 -8.37 59.45
C THR A 570 2.24 -7.58 58.12
N SER A 571 1.45 -6.54 57.78
CA SER A 571 1.69 -5.07 57.98
C SER A 571 3.11 -4.56 57.63
N THR A 572 3.36 -3.43 56.96
CA THR A 572 2.68 -2.10 56.84
C THR A 572 2.89 -1.48 55.43
N SER A 573 1.97 -0.77 54.75
CA SER A 573 1.57 0.67 54.90
C SER A 573 2.75 1.67 55.07
N THR A 574 2.80 2.87 54.46
CA THR A 574 1.78 3.89 54.09
C THR A 574 2.09 4.55 52.71
N ASP A 575 1.12 4.92 51.86
CA ASP A 575 0.31 6.18 51.77
C ASP A 575 1.15 7.47 51.57
N THR A 576 0.77 8.50 50.79
CA THR A 576 -0.58 9.01 50.37
C THR A 576 -0.64 9.59 48.93
N ASP A 577 -1.77 9.36 48.22
CA ASP A 577 -2.75 10.34 47.63
C ASP A 577 -2.28 11.66 46.92
N HIS A 578 -2.97 12.28 45.92
CA HIS A 578 -4.43 12.44 45.69
C HIS A 578 -4.91 12.59 44.21
N ILE A 579 -6.00 11.86 43.88
CA ILE A 579 -7.32 12.31 43.33
C ILE A 579 -7.44 13.23 42.08
N HIS A 580 -8.18 12.76 41.05
CA HIS A 580 -9.46 13.37 40.62
C HIS A 580 -10.42 12.39 39.90
N THR A 581 -11.74 12.64 39.99
CA THR A 581 -12.88 11.76 39.61
C THR A 581 -13.45 12.09 38.20
N CYS A 582 -14.45 11.45 37.57
CA CYS A 582 -15.71 10.75 37.95
C CYS A 582 -16.33 10.08 36.66
N PRO A 583 -17.58 9.54 36.56
CA PRO A 583 -18.59 9.08 37.54
C PRO A 583 -19.14 7.63 37.26
N LYS A 584 -20.29 7.23 37.84
CA LYS A 584 -20.91 5.86 37.81
C LYS A 584 -22.31 5.80 37.15
N CYS A 585 -22.84 4.55 37.02
CA CYS A 585 -24.26 4.09 37.13
C CYS A 585 -24.93 3.50 35.85
N PRO A 586 -26.02 2.70 35.94
CA PRO A 586 -26.28 1.57 36.86
C PRO A 586 -26.96 0.32 36.18
N PRO A 587 -27.11 -0.84 36.85
CA PRO A 587 -27.82 -2.02 36.33
C PRO A 587 -29.30 -2.14 36.76
N THR A 588 -30.08 -2.99 36.07
CA THR A 588 -31.43 -3.47 36.49
C THR A 588 -31.60 -4.99 36.24
N HIS A 589 -32.71 -5.59 36.68
CA HIS A 589 -32.71 -6.94 37.28
C HIS A 589 -34.01 -7.75 37.03
N LEU A 590 -34.00 -9.06 37.36
CA LEU A 590 -35.06 -10.10 37.22
C LEU A 590 -35.31 -10.57 35.75
N SER A 591 -35.42 -11.85 35.36
CA SER A 591 -35.73 -13.18 35.98
C SER A 591 -37.21 -13.57 36.09
N ILE A 592 -37.54 -14.87 35.87
CA ILE A 592 -38.49 -15.72 36.63
C ILE A 592 -38.75 -17.12 35.97
N CYS A 593 -38.97 -18.14 36.81
CA CYS A 593 -39.56 -19.50 36.58
C CYS A 593 -38.93 -20.54 35.61
N ASN A 594 -38.22 -21.50 36.23
CA ASN A 594 -38.55 -22.94 36.28
C ASN A 594 -39.88 -23.40 35.63
N ASN A 595 -39.91 -24.58 35.00
CA ASN A 595 -40.12 -25.84 35.75
C ASN A 595 -39.85 -27.15 34.97
N SER A 596 -39.94 -28.27 35.67
CA SER A 596 -39.66 -29.64 35.19
C SER A 596 -40.92 -30.43 34.78
N ALA A 597 -40.73 -31.50 33.97
CA ALA A 597 -41.44 -32.78 34.10
C ALA A 597 -40.82 -33.86 33.18
N SER A 598 -40.89 -35.13 33.58
CA SER A 598 -40.42 -36.29 32.81
C SER A 598 -41.46 -37.42 32.75
N ARG A 599 -41.36 -38.27 31.72
CA ARG A 599 -41.81 -39.69 31.62
C ARG A 599 -41.25 -40.25 30.30
N ASN A 600 -40.37 -41.25 30.30
CA ASN A 600 -40.58 -42.70 30.59
C ASN A 600 -41.33 -43.45 29.48
N ILE A 601 -40.68 -44.47 28.89
CA ILE A 601 -41.14 -45.88 28.80
C ILE A 601 -40.12 -46.75 28.01
N SER A 602 -40.04 -48.03 28.38
CA SER A 602 -39.40 -49.17 27.68
C SER A 602 -40.14 -50.46 28.14
N PRO A 603 -39.86 -51.71 27.68
CA PRO A 603 -38.83 -52.19 26.72
C PRO A 603 -39.27 -53.31 25.71
N SER A 604 -38.29 -53.85 24.96
CA SER A 604 -38.13 -55.29 24.59
C SER A 604 -38.88 -56.02 23.43
N ILE A 605 -38.05 -56.61 22.52
CA ILE A 605 -38.07 -58.00 21.95
C ILE A 605 -38.93 -58.36 20.68
N ALA A 606 -38.21 -58.39 19.54
CA ALA A 606 -38.02 -59.47 18.52
C ALA A 606 -39.10 -60.02 17.52
N THR A 607 -38.56 -60.50 16.37
CA THR A 607 -38.93 -61.68 15.51
C THR A 607 -39.86 -61.60 14.25
N PHE A 608 -39.24 -61.69 13.06
CA PHE A 608 -39.47 -62.66 11.94
C PHE A 608 -40.46 -62.47 10.73
N ILE A 609 -40.16 -63.23 9.65
CA ILE A 609 -40.89 -63.47 8.35
C ILE A 609 -40.86 -62.31 7.30
N VAL A 610 -40.43 -62.39 6.01
CA VAL A 610 -40.00 -63.41 4.99
C VAL A 610 -41.06 -63.79 3.91
N PHE A 611 -40.59 -64.18 2.69
CA PHE A 611 -41.27 -64.67 1.45
C PHE A 611 -41.68 -63.63 0.38
N LEU A 612 -41.63 -63.87 -0.95
CA LEU A 612 -40.82 -64.72 -1.91
C LEU A 612 -41.29 -64.31 -3.36
N PHE A 613 -40.80 -64.73 -4.54
CA PHE A 613 -39.82 -65.75 -5.00
C PHE A 613 -38.96 -65.16 -6.19
N TRP A 614 -38.65 -65.72 -7.39
CA TRP A 614 -38.96 -67.00 -8.09
C TRP A 614 -37.91 -67.40 -9.18
N SER A 615 -37.14 -68.49 -8.96
CA SER A 615 -36.49 -69.37 -9.98
C SER A 615 -35.39 -68.78 -10.93
N THR A 616 -34.38 -69.49 -11.48
CA THR A 616 -34.09 -70.94 -11.71
C THR A 616 -32.58 -71.31 -11.51
N ILE A 617 -32.17 -72.57 -11.76
CA ILE A 617 -30.84 -73.25 -11.59
C ILE A 617 -30.74 -74.42 -12.64
N PRO A 618 -29.64 -75.21 -12.89
CA PRO A 618 -28.59 -75.67 -11.94
C PRO A 618 -27.13 -76.03 -12.46
N ASP A 619 -26.25 -76.44 -11.51
CA ASP A 619 -25.32 -77.60 -11.48
C ASP A 619 -24.02 -77.89 -12.31
N THR A 620 -22.96 -78.29 -11.55
CA THR A 620 -22.01 -79.46 -11.67
C THR A 620 -20.57 -79.45 -12.27
N LEU A 621 -19.63 -79.95 -11.41
CA LEU A 621 -18.53 -80.95 -11.58
C LEU A 621 -17.31 -80.80 -12.55
N ARG A 622 -16.15 -80.42 -11.97
CA ARG A 622 -14.91 -81.21 -11.67
C ARG A 622 -14.23 -82.23 -12.68
N VAL A 623 -12.92 -81.98 -12.93
CA VAL A 623 -11.73 -82.85 -13.29
C VAL A 623 -11.58 -83.51 -14.69
N ASP A 624 -10.32 -83.87 -14.95
CA ASP A 624 -9.71 -84.84 -15.90
C ASP A 624 -9.24 -84.31 -17.29
N ASP A 625 -8.02 -84.57 -17.79
CA ASP A 625 -6.76 -85.10 -17.19
C ASP A 625 -5.53 -84.84 -18.14
N VAL A 626 -4.34 -85.39 -17.81
CA VAL A 626 -3.13 -85.64 -18.65
C VAL A 626 -2.03 -84.56 -18.73
N ASP A 627 -0.94 -84.80 -17.98
CA ASP A 627 0.46 -84.39 -18.23
C ASP A 627 1.17 -85.56 -18.99
N PRO A 628 2.18 -85.34 -19.87
CA PRO A 628 3.55 -85.59 -19.38
C PRO A 628 4.71 -84.80 -20.04
N ASN A 629 5.71 -84.48 -19.21
CA ASN A 629 7.14 -84.21 -19.49
C ASN A 629 7.53 -82.75 -19.88
N ASN A 630 8.63 -82.16 -19.38
CA ASN A 630 9.73 -82.78 -18.60
C ASN A 630 10.46 -81.82 -17.64
N GLN A 631 10.66 -82.26 -16.38
CA GLN A 631 11.77 -81.98 -15.44
C GLN A 631 12.15 -80.51 -15.03
N ALA A 632 12.44 -80.18 -13.77
CA ALA A 632 12.34 -80.93 -12.51
C ALA A 632 12.39 -80.04 -11.24
N LEU A 633 11.64 -80.45 -10.19
CA LEU A 633 11.95 -80.50 -8.72
C LEU A 633 12.78 -79.36 -8.02
N SER A 634 12.60 -78.98 -6.74
CA SER A 634 11.59 -79.16 -5.65
C SER A 634 12.12 -78.41 -4.37
N LYS A 635 11.50 -78.25 -3.18
CA LYS A 635 10.18 -78.61 -2.58
C LYS A 635 9.91 -77.84 -1.26
N HIS A 636 8.63 -77.61 -0.93
CA HIS A 636 8.00 -77.60 0.43
C HIS A 636 8.40 -76.63 1.60
N ARG A 637 7.35 -75.89 2.07
CA ARG A 637 6.76 -75.83 3.45
C ARG A 637 7.42 -75.08 4.64
N VAL A 638 6.62 -74.12 5.17
CA VAL A 638 6.11 -74.01 6.58
C VAL A 638 6.99 -73.36 7.68
N ILE A 639 6.30 -72.78 8.70
CA ILE A 639 6.79 -72.29 10.02
C ILE A 639 7.61 -70.98 9.98
N LEU A 640 7.81 -70.17 11.04
CA LEU A 640 7.04 -69.67 12.22
C LEU A 640 8.08 -69.06 13.20
N ARG A 641 7.79 -67.89 13.80
CA ARG A 641 8.35 -67.35 15.09
C ARG A 641 9.87 -67.17 15.32
N HIS A 642 10.15 -66.00 15.90
CA HIS A 642 11.06 -65.68 17.04
C HIS A 642 12.39 -66.45 17.25
N PHE A 643 13.48 -65.69 17.39
CA PHE A 643 14.32 -65.60 18.62
C PHE A 643 14.85 -64.15 18.67
N VAL A 644 14.49 -63.28 19.63
CA VAL A 644 14.79 -63.25 21.09
C VAL A 644 16.25 -62.86 21.38
N VAL A 645 16.39 -61.69 22.02
CA VAL A 645 17.64 -61.12 22.54
C VAL A 645 18.17 -61.94 23.72
N PRO A 646 19.51 -62.11 23.82
CA PRO A 646 20.16 -61.82 25.09
C PRO A 646 21.45 -61.00 24.92
N SER A 647 21.62 -60.02 25.80
CA SER A 647 22.90 -59.36 26.07
C SER A 647 23.77 -60.22 26.99
N LYS A 648 25.12 -60.01 26.99
CA LYS A 648 25.93 -59.77 28.22
C LYS A 648 27.47 -59.78 28.06
N ILE A 649 28.09 -58.92 28.90
CA ILE A 649 29.31 -59.14 29.73
C ILE A 649 30.74 -58.88 29.17
N ARG A 650 31.32 -57.80 29.75
CA ARG A 650 32.68 -57.57 30.31
C ARG A 650 33.98 -57.70 29.48
N CYS A 651 34.67 -56.55 29.41
CA CYS A 651 35.98 -56.25 30.02
C CYS A 651 37.12 -57.30 30.04
N SER A 652 38.34 -56.89 29.65
CA SER A 652 39.37 -56.49 30.65
C SER A 652 40.61 -55.81 30.05
N ILE A 653 40.98 -54.67 30.66
CA ILE A 653 42.32 -54.11 30.93
C ILE A 653 43.55 -54.82 30.32
N MET A 654 44.37 -54.07 29.58
CA MET A 654 45.82 -53.98 29.83
C MET A 654 46.42 -52.68 29.26
N ASN A 655 47.25 -52.00 30.05
CA ASN A 655 48.12 -50.93 29.56
C ASN A 655 49.36 -51.55 28.90
N ASP A 656 49.96 -50.87 27.91
CA ASP A 656 51.39 -50.57 28.03
C ASP A 656 51.86 -49.36 27.20
N VAL A 657 52.87 -48.64 27.70
CA VAL A 657 53.26 -47.31 27.20
C VAL A 657 54.52 -47.40 26.33
N LEU A 658 54.36 -47.93 25.10
CA LEU A 658 55.48 -48.01 24.14
C LEU A 658 55.12 -47.75 22.66
N LEU A 659 53.84 -47.55 22.31
CA LEU A 659 53.43 -47.34 20.90
C LEU A 659 53.39 -45.86 20.45
N ASN A 660 53.34 -44.90 21.38
CA ASN A 660 53.14 -43.46 21.13
C ASN A 660 54.33 -42.72 20.48
N ARG A 661 55.35 -43.44 19.97
CA ARG A 661 56.41 -42.86 19.10
C ARG A 661 56.52 -43.49 17.72
N LEU A 662 55.76 -44.55 17.43
CA LEU A 662 55.65 -45.13 16.08
C LEU A 662 54.35 -44.74 15.38
N VAL A 663 53.25 -44.56 16.12
CA VAL A 663 51.95 -44.13 15.55
C VAL A 663 52.05 -42.75 14.88
N CYS A 664 52.78 -41.79 15.49
CA CYS A 664 52.91 -40.43 14.94
C CYS A 664 53.64 -40.36 13.59
N LEU A 665 54.50 -41.33 13.26
CA LEU A 665 55.21 -41.38 11.98
C LEU A 665 54.41 -42.06 10.86
N PHE A 666 53.41 -42.89 11.19
CA PHE A 666 52.43 -43.37 10.22
C PHE A 666 51.28 -42.37 9.99
N ALA A 667 50.87 -41.63 11.03
CA ALA A 667 49.81 -40.63 10.93
C ALA A 667 50.11 -39.53 9.88
N LEU A 668 51.38 -39.13 9.74
CA LEU A 668 51.82 -38.10 8.77
C LEU A 668 51.94 -38.60 7.32
N TYR A 669 51.79 -39.90 7.04
CA TYR A 669 51.81 -40.44 5.67
C TYR A 669 50.46 -41.00 5.20
N CYS A 670 49.40 -40.85 6.01
CA CYS A 670 48.04 -41.31 5.68
C CYS A 670 46.98 -40.19 5.72
N TYR A 671 47.34 -38.95 6.07
CA TYR A 671 46.37 -37.84 6.12
C TYR A 671 46.06 -37.20 4.75
N ASP A 672 46.97 -37.35 3.77
CA ASP A 672 46.82 -36.76 2.42
C ASP A 672 46.00 -37.64 1.46
N LYS A 673 45.66 -38.87 1.88
CA LYS A 673 44.72 -39.78 1.19
C LYS A 673 44.01 -40.70 2.19
N TRP A 674 42.90 -40.25 2.80
CA TRP A 674 41.69 -41.08 3.08
C TRP A 674 40.51 -40.28 3.67
N VAL A 675 39.85 -39.45 2.85
CA VAL A 675 38.41 -39.18 3.00
C VAL A 675 37.72 -39.44 1.66
N CYS A 676 37.75 -40.72 1.27
CA CYS A 676 36.89 -41.27 0.23
C CYS A 676 36.24 -42.51 0.84
N PHE A 677 35.10 -42.30 1.51
CA PHE A 677 34.33 -43.41 2.06
C PHE A 677 33.83 -44.28 0.90
N SER A 678 34.01 -45.59 0.99
CA SER A 678 33.67 -46.54 -0.07
C SER A 678 32.16 -46.77 -0.17
N ASN A 679 31.42 -45.73 -0.59
CA ASN A 679 30.13 -45.95 -1.22
C ASN A 679 30.33 -46.72 -2.52
N SER A 680 29.39 -47.60 -2.86
CA SER A 680 29.22 -48.03 -4.25
C SER A 680 29.12 -46.77 -5.13
N PRO A 681 29.70 -46.74 -6.34
CA PRO A 681 29.28 -45.74 -7.31
C PRO A 681 27.76 -45.89 -7.46
N ASP A 682 27.02 -44.82 -7.15
CA ASP A 682 25.58 -44.84 -7.31
C ASP A 682 25.31 -44.79 -8.81
N VAL A 683 24.71 -45.86 -9.35
CA VAL A 683 24.69 -46.13 -10.80
C VAL A 683 24.06 -44.95 -11.55
N THR A 684 23.08 -44.31 -10.92
CA THR A 684 22.40 -43.07 -11.34
C THR A 684 23.35 -41.89 -11.59
N SER A 685 24.29 -41.60 -10.69
CA SER A 685 25.24 -40.49 -10.88
C SER A 685 26.11 -40.73 -12.10
N SER A 686 26.70 -41.93 -12.20
CA SER A 686 27.57 -42.30 -13.33
C SER A 686 26.85 -42.24 -14.69
N VAL A 687 25.54 -42.49 -14.72
CA VAL A 687 24.70 -42.32 -15.91
C VAL A 687 24.51 -40.84 -16.23
N ILE A 688 24.18 -39.98 -15.26
CA ILE A 688 23.98 -38.54 -15.49
C ILE A 688 25.27 -37.86 -15.96
N ASP A 689 26.40 -38.15 -15.30
CA ASP A 689 27.71 -37.62 -15.68
C ASP A 689 28.12 -38.08 -17.10
N SER A 690 27.80 -39.33 -17.46
CA SER A 690 28.01 -39.86 -18.81
C SER A 690 27.15 -39.14 -19.86
N LEU A 691 25.86 -38.89 -19.58
CA LEU A 691 24.95 -38.21 -20.50
C LEU A 691 25.37 -36.75 -20.77
N LEU A 692 25.83 -36.03 -19.74
CA LEU A 692 26.25 -34.63 -19.88
C LEU A 692 27.65 -34.46 -20.50
N SER A 693 28.51 -35.50 -20.44
CA SER A 693 29.93 -35.42 -20.81
C SER A 693 30.25 -34.84 -22.19
N ASN A 694 29.34 -34.97 -23.16
CA ASN A 694 29.49 -34.51 -24.54
C ASN A 694 28.22 -33.79 -25.06
N TYR A 695 27.38 -33.27 -24.16
CA TYR A 695 26.09 -32.68 -24.52
C TYR A 695 26.22 -31.17 -24.83
N ASP A 696 25.80 -30.75 -26.03
CA ASP A 696 25.74 -29.33 -26.41
C ASP A 696 24.30 -28.79 -26.34
N ILE A 697 24.05 -27.97 -25.31
CA ILE A 697 22.75 -27.32 -25.04
C ILE A 697 22.28 -26.38 -26.16
N ARG A 698 23.19 -25.93 -27.04
CA ARG A 698 22.89 -24.96 -28.11
C ARG A 698 22.29 -25.62 -29.35
N LEU A 699 22.36 -26.95 -29.43
CA LEU A 699 21.83 -27.73 -30.54
C LEU A 699 20.51 -28.40 -30.13
N ARG A 700 19.46 -28.17 -30.91
CA ARG A 700 18.21 -28.92 -30.79
C ARG A 700 18.44 -30.42 -31.02
N PRO A 701 17.58 -31.31 -30.48
CA PRO A 701 17.51 -32.69 -30.93
C PRO A 701 17.44 -32.77 -32.46
N ASN A 702 18.14 -33.75 -33.04
CA ASN A 702 18.17 -34.06 -34.47
C ASN A 702 18.49 -32.84 -35.37
N PHE A 703 19.37 -31.94 -34.91
CA PHE A 703 19.84 -30.77 -35.65
C PHE A 703 20.47 -31.15 -37.01
N GLY A 704 19.90 -30.61 -38.09
CA GLY A 704 20.25 -30.96 -39.48
C GLY A 704 19.34 -32.02 -40.11
N ASP A 705 18.55 -32.72 -39.31
CA ASP A 705 17.49 -33.65 -39.68
C ASP A 705 16.11 -33.07 -39.30
N ALA A 706 15.09 -33.93 -39.20
CA ALA A 706 13.68 -33.58 -38.95
C ALA A 706 13.47 -32.64 -37.75
N ALA A 707 12.38 -31.86 -37.82
CA ALA A 707 11.91 -30.97 -36.76
C ALA A 707 11.64 -31.74 -35.45
N VAL A 708 11.88 -31.09 -34.32
CA VAL A 708 11.60 -31.65 -32.99
C VAL A 708 10.10 -31.55 -32.71
N ASP A 709 9.46 -32.70 -32.48
CA ASP A 709 8.06 -32.75 -32.07
C ASP A 709 7.93 -32.48 -30.56
N VAL A 710 7.18 -31.43 -30.21
CA VAL A 710 7.00 -30.93 -28.85
C VAL A 710 5.50 -30.90 -28.52
N GLY A 711 5.05 -31.95 -27.82
CA GLY A 711 3.68 -32.03 -27.31
C GLY A 711 3.48 -31.15 -26.08
N ILE A 712 2.41 -30.35 -26.08
CA ILE A 712 2.06 -29.42 -25.00
C ILE A 712 0.82 -29.90 -24.25
N GLU A 713 0.84 -29.73 -22.93
CA GLU A 713 -0.25 -30.00 -21.99
C GLU A 713 -0.29 -28.89 -20.93
N LEU A 714 -1.50 -28.50 -20.52
CA LEU A 714 -1.77 -27.38 -19.60
C LEU A 714 -2.65 -27.82 -18.44
N VAL A 715 -2.30 -27.41 -17.22
CA VAL A 715 -3.21 -27.46 -16.06
C VAL A 715 -3.46 -26.03 -15.61
N VAL A 716 -4.70 -25.55 -15.75
CA VAL A 716 -5.09 -24.24 -15.21
C VAL A 716 -5.29 -24.38 -13.70
N ALA A 717 -4.60 -23.56 -12.92
CA ALA A 717 -4.71 -23.55 -11.46
C ALA A 717 -5.73 -22.52 -10.97
N SER A 718 -5.70 -21.32 -11.55
CA SER A 718 -6.60 -20.21 -11.21
C SER A 718 -6.62 -19.15 -12.32
N PHE A 719 -7.71 -18.38 -12.38
CA PHE A 719 -7.71 -17.04 -12.95
C PHE A 719 -7.69 -16.08 -11.76
N ASP A 720 -6.70 -15.21 -11.70
CA ASP A 720 -6.41 -14.43 -10.50
C ASP A 720 -7.07 -13.04 -10.55
N THR A 721 -7.08 -12.42 -11.74
CA THR A 721 -7.83 -11.18 -12.04
C THR A 721 -8.30 -11.17 -13.50
N ILE A 722 -9.36 -10.42 -13.78
CA ILE A 722 -9.81 -10.06 -15.13
C ILE A 722 -10.04 -8.54 -15.09
N SER A 723 -9.51 -7.79 -16.07
CA SER A 723 -9.48 -6.32 -16.06
C SER A 723 -9.98 -5.75 -17.38
N GLU A 724 -11.22 -5.24 -17.38
CA GLU A 724 -11.76 -4.44 -18.48
C GLU A 724 -10.93 -3.16 -18.69
N VAL A 725 -10.41 -2.58 -17.60
CA VAL A 725 -9.69 -1.29 -17.62
C VAL A 725 -8.38 -1.40 -18.40
N ASN A 726 -7.66 -2.51 -18.26
CA ASN A 726 -6.37 -2.72 -18.90
C ASN A 726 -6.46 -3.56 -20.18
N MET A 727 -7.59 -4.22 -20.44
CA MET A 727 -7.76 -5.25 -21.48
C MET A 727 -6.80 -6.43 -21.28
N ASP A 728 -6.82 -7.03 -20.08
CA ASP A 728 -6.07 -8.24 -19.73
C ASP A 728 -6.78 -9.12 -18.70
N TYR A 729 -6.22 -10.32 -18.54
CA TYR A 729 -6.54 -11.25 -17.47
C TYR A 729 -5.27 -11.95 -16.99
N THR A 730 -5.21 -12.23 -15.69
CA THR A 730 -4.11 -12.95 -15.06
C THR A 730 -4.52 -14.40 -14.84
N ILE A 731 -3.71 -15.33 -15.33
CA ILE A 731 -3.95 -16.77 -15.21
C ILE A 731 -2.69 -17.47 -14.68
N THR A 732 -2.87 -18.36 -13.70
CA THR A 732 -1.81 -19.21 -13.15
C THR A 732 -1.95 -20.61 -13.74
N ILE A 733 -0.91 -21.07 -14.42
CA ILE A 733 -0.91 -22.36 -15.15
C ILE A 733 0.34 -23.18 -14.86
N TYR A 734 0.18 -24.50 -14.91
CA TYR A 734 1.27 -25.45 -15.06
C TYR A 734 1.36 -25.83 -16.54
N LEU A 735 2.53 -25.58 -17.16
CA LEU A 735 2.84 -25.94 -18.52
C LEU A 735 3.74 -27.18 -18.51
N ASN A 736 3.27 -28.27 -19.11
CA ASN A 736 4.04 -29.50 -19.30
C ASN A 736 4.39 -29.65 -20.78
N GLN A 737 5.68 -29.80 -21.07
CA GLN A 737 6.22 -29.97 -22.42
C GLN A 737 6.85 -31.36 -22.56
N TYR A 738 6.62 -31.99 -23.70
CA TYR A 738 7.01 -33.37 -23.97
C TYR A 738 7.73 -33.47 -25.31
N TRP A 739 9.01 -33.82 -25.29
CA TRP A 739 9.79 -34.12 -26.51
C TRP A 739 10.65 -35.37 -26.30
N THR A 740 11.42 -35.76 -27.32
CA THR A 740 12.43 -36.81 -27.20
C THR A 740 13.78 -36.28 -27.67
N ASP A 741 14.83 -36.54 -26.90
CA ASP A 741 16.21 -36.22 -27.25
C ASP A 741 17.03 -37.51 -27.18
N GLU A 742 17.41 -38.01 -28.35
CA GLU A 742 18.16 -39.28 -28.50
C GLU A 742 19.48 -39.26 -27.71
N ARG A 743 20.07 -38.08 -27.49
CA ARG A 743 21.30 -37.86 -26.70
C ARG A 743 21.13 -38.15 -25.21
N LEU A 744 19.90 -38.19 -24.69
CA LEU A 744 19.58 -38.43 -23.27
C LEU A 744 19.15 -39.89 -22.97
N THR A 745 19.21 -40.76 -23.99
CA THR A 745 18.93 -42.20 -23.91
C THR A 745 19.96 -42.92 -23.03
N HIS A 746 19.51 -43.76 -22.07
CA HIS A 746 20.42 -44.44 -21.12
C HIS A 746 20.05 -45.92 -20.91
N GLY A 747 20.83 -46.82 -21.51
CA GLY A 747 20.53 -48.26 -21.57
C GLY A 747 20.74 -49.08 -20.28
N ASN A 748 21.23 -48.49 -19.19
CA ASN A 748 21.51 -49.21 -17.93
C ASN A 748 20.30 -49.34 -16.99
N LEU A 749 19.20 -48.63 -17.28
CA LEU A 749 17.93 -48.74 -16.55
C LEU A 749 16.85 -49.29 -17.48
N SER A 750 15.87 -50.01 -16.93
CA SER A 750 14.69 -50.46 -17.68
C SER A 750 13.94 -49.27 -18.30
N THR A 751 13.40 -49.43 -19.51
CA THR A 751 12.74 -48.37 -20.29
C THR A 751 11.54 -47.72 -19.59
N SER A 752 10.94 -48.38 -18.59
CA SER A 752 9.87 -47.86 -17.74
C SER A 752 10.35 -46.99 -16.56
N THR A 753 11.65 -46.89 -16.32
CA THR A 753 12.21 -46.15 -15.18
C THR A 753 12.48 -44.70 -15.58
N SER A 754 11.92 -43.76 -14.82
CA SER A 754 12.08 -42.33 -15.07
C SER A 754 12.95 -41.65 -14.00
N LEU A 755 14.02 -40.99 -14.41
CA LEU A 755 14.82 -40.11 -13.55
C LEU A 755 14.11 -38.76 -13.43
N THR A 756 13.56 -38.44 -12.25
CA THR A 756 13.04 -37.10 -11.97
C THR A 756 14.15 -36.27 -11.33
N LEU A 757 14.42 -35.09 -11.88
CA LEU A 757 15.55 -34.21 -11.56
C LEU A 757 15.03 -32.82 -11.16
N THR A 758 15.84 -32.07 -10.42
CA THR A 758 15.51 -30.72 -9.93
C THR A 758 15.44 -29.69 -11.07
N GLY A 759 14.88 -28.51 -10.77
CA GLY A 759 14.64 -27.47 -11.77
C GLY A 759 15.91 -27.00 -12.49
N ASP A 760 17.03 -26.94 -11.75
CA ASP A 760 18.35 -26.54 -12.25
C ASP A 760 18.94 -27.49 -13.31
N PHE A 761 18.42 -28.71 -13.46
CA PHE A 761 18.86 -29.60 -14.54
C PHE A 761 18.42 -29.10 -15.93
N ALA A 762 17.32 -28.34 -16.02
CA ALA A 762 16.87 -27.72 -17.26
C ALA A 762 17.92 -26.79 -17.87
N ASP A 763 18.73 -26.14 -17.03
CA ASP A 763 19.77 -25.19 -17.44
C ASP A 763 21.05 -25.91 -17.97
N LYS A 764 21.05 -27.26 -18.00
CA LYS A 764 22.13 -28.13 -18.50
C LYS A 764 21.77 -28.97 -19.73
N ILE A 765 20.53 -28.87 -20.22
CA ILE A 765 20.05 -29.56 -21.43
C ILE A 765 19.42 -28.56 -22.40
N TRP A 766 19.17 -28.98 -23.63
CA TRP A 766 18.32 -28.20 -24.54
C TRP A 766 16.87 -28.27 -24.06
N VAL A 767 16.18 -27.12 -24.08
CA VAL A 767 14.73 -27.01 -23.83
C VAL A 767 14.09 -26.15 -24.92
N PRO A 768 12.81 -26.37 -25.28
CA PRO A 768 12.08 -25.50 -26.21
C PRO A 768 12.03 -24.05 -25.73
N ASP A 769 12.15 -23.10 -26.66
CA ASP A 769 12.12 -21.66 -26.43
C ASP A 769 10.70 -21.07 -26.51
N THR A 770 9.72 -21.82 -25.96
CA THR A 770 8.31 -21.44 -26.00
C THR A 770 8.04 -20.17 -25.21
N PHE A 771 7.34 -19.21 -25.82
CA PHE A 771 6.91 -17.97 -25.20
C PHE A 771 5.40 -17.73 -25.39
N PHE A 772 4.87 -16.73 -24.70
CA PHE A 772 3.47 -16.34 -24.77
C PHE A 772 3.30 -15.11 -25.66
N ALA A 773 2.73 -15.31 -26.86
CA ALA A 773 2.65 -14.27 -27.89
C ALA A 773 1.69 -13.12 -27.55
N ASN A 774 0.84 -13.28 -26.53
CA ASN A 774 -0.03 -12.22 -25.99
C ASN A 774 0.24 -11.88 -24.51
N ASP A 775 1.39 -12.23 -23.94
CA ASP A 775 1.76 -11.83 -22.58
C ASP A 775 2.15 -10.35 -22.48
N LYS A 776 1.71 -9.72 -21.38
CA LYS A 776 2.15 -8.38 -20.95
C LYS A 776 3.17 -8.46 -19.81
N ASN A 777 3.06 -9.48 -18.96
CA ASN A 777 3.91 -9.69 -17.79
C ASN A 777 3.69 -11.10 -17.21
N SER A 778 4.74 -11.91 -17.21
CA SER A 778 4.75 -13.27 -16.64
C SER A 778 5.92 -13.49 -15.70
N PHE A 779 5.71 -14.35 -14.70
CA PHE A 779 6.75 -14.77 -13.76
C PHE A 779 6.63 -16.26 -13.41
N LEU A 780 7.77 -16.94 -13.39
CA LEU A 780 7.92 -18.30 -12.86
C LEU A 780 7.84 -18.26 -11.33
N HIS A 781 7.08 -19.16 -10.71
CA HIS A 781 7.02 -19.25 -9.24
C HIS A 781 8.36 -19.80 -8.73
N ASP A 782 8.99 -19.11 -7.77
CA ASP A 782 10.33 -19.40 -7.25
C ASP A 782 10.36 -19.81 -5.76
N VAL A 783 9.20 -19.89 -5.12
CA VAL A 783 9.04 -20.38 -3.74
C VAL A 783 8.63 -21.86 -3.74
N THR A 784 9.29 -22.77 -3.03
CA THR A 784 10.56 -22.64 -2.29
C THR A 784 11.82 -22.98 -3.11
N GLU A 785 11.64 -23.40 -4.35
CA GLU A 785 12.64 -23.49 -5.42
C GLU A 785 11.97 -22.92 -6.70
N LYS A 786 12.75 -22.61 -7.75
CA LYS A 786 12.17 -22.40 -9.10
C LYS A 786 11.29 -23.60 -9.44
N ASN A 787 9.99 -23.37 -9.62
CA ASN A 787 8.99 -24.42 -9.88
C ASN A 787 9.09 -24.91 -11.34
N LYS A 788 10.24 -25.54 -11.64
CA LYS A 788 10.57 -26.34 -12.81
C LYS A 788 10.73 -27.80 -12.36
N MET A 789 10.38 -28.76 -13.20
CA MET A 789 10.75 -30.16 -13.03
C MET A 789 11.18 -30.77 -14.36
N ILE A 790 12.26 -31.55 -14.35
CA ILE A 790 12.68 -32.37 -15.48
C ILE A 790 12.44 -33.84 -15.13
N ARG A 791 11.85 -34.61 -16.05
CA ARG A 791 11.79 -36.07 -15.96
C ARG A 791 12.30 -36.69 -17.25
N LEU A 792 13.44 -37.38 -17.14
CA LEU A 792 14.04 -38.16 -18.22
C LEU A 792 13.56 -39.61 -18.15
N TYR A 793 13.25 -40.20 -19.29
CA TYR A 793 12.94 -41.63 -19.42
C TYR A 793 14.09 -42.36 -20.14
N GLY A 794 14.25 -43.67 -19.91
CA GLY A 794 15.35 -44.47 -20.47
C GLY A 794 15.46 -44.45 -22.00
N ASN A 795 14.35 -44.14 -22.70
CA ASN A 795 14.25 -44.01 -24.15
C ASN A 795 14.58 -42.59 -24.70
N GLY A 796 15.11 -41.68 -23.87
CA GLY A 796 15.42 -40.30 -24.26
C GLY A 796 14.21 -39.35 -24.27
N SER A 797 13.00 -39.79 -23.93
CA SER A 797 11.86 -38.87 -23.78
C SER A 797 12.04 -37.97 -22.54
N VAL A 798 11.74 -36.69 -22.71
CA VAL A 798 11.87 -35.64 -21.68
C VAL A 798 10.49 -35.06 -21.39
N VAL A 799 10.21 -34.83 -20.10
CA VAL A 799 9.07 -34.02 -19.65
C VAL A 799 9.60 -32.83 -18.88
N TYR A 800 9.28 -31.63 -19.34
CA TYR A 800 9.59 -30.38 -18.66
C TYR A 800 8.29 -29.75 -18.17
N GLY A 801 8.05 -29.82 -16.86
CA GLY A 801 6.94 -29.16 -16.19
C GLY A 801 7.38 -27.85 -15.57
N MET A 802 6.58 -26.79 -15.68
CA MET A 802 6.86 -25.50 -15.05
C MET A 802 5.58 -24.80 -14.57
N ARG A 803 5.66 -24.02 -13.48
CA ARG A 803 4.56 -23.22 -12.95
C ARG A 803 4.86 -21.72 -13.03
N PHE A 804 4.07 -20.98 -13.80
CA PHE A 804 4.14 -19.52 -13.89
C PHE A 804 2.74 -18.91 -13.83
N THR A 805 2.71 -17.62 -13.51
CA THR A 805 1.52 -16.76 -13.67
C THR A 805 1.81 -15.79 -14.80
N THR A 806 0.85 -15.59 -15.70
CA THR A 806 0.98 -14.69 -16.86
C THR A 806 -0.23 -13.76 -16.96
N THR A 807 0.04 -12.50 -17.30
CA THR A 807 -0.96 -11.46 -17.51
C THR A 807 -1.17 -11.28 -19.00
N LEU A 808 -2.17 -11.95 -19.54
CA LEU A 808 -2.39 -12.08 -20.98
C LEU A 808 -3.33 -10.98 -21.49
N ALA A 809 -2.96 -10.35 -22.59
CA ALA A 809 -3.80 -9.36 -23.26
C ALA A 809 -5.07 -10.03 -23.81
N CYS A 810 -6.23 -9.44 -23.51
CA CYS A 810 -7.53 -9.84 -24.03
C CYS A 810 -8.31 -8.60 -24.47
N MET A 811 -8.51 -8.46 -25.79
CA MET A 811 -9.22 -7.34 -26.39
C MET A 811 -10.74 -7.54 -26.28
N MET A 812 -11.31 -7.12 -25.15
CA MET A 812 -12.73 -7.33 -24.83
C MET A 812 -13.65 -6.44 -25.67
N ASP A 813 -14.76 -7.01 -26.16
CA ASP A 813 -15.84 -6.25 -26.78
C ASP A 813 -16.92 -5.91 -25.75
N LEU A 814 -16.95 -4.65 -25.31
CA LEU A 814 -17.79 -4.19 -24.22
C LEU A 814 -19.06 -3.47 -24.71
N HIS A 815 -19.41 -3.54 -26.01
CA HIS A 815 -20.65 -2.92 -26.53
C HIS A 815 -21.90 -3.37 -25.75
N ASN A 816 -22.02 -4.67 -25.46
CA ASN A 816 -23.18 -5.22 -24.73
C ASN A 816 -23.03 -5.15 -23.21
N TYR A 817 -21.95 -4.59 -22.66
CA TYR A 817 -21.67 -4.62 -21.22
C TYR A 817 -22.82 -4.07 -20.35
N PRO A 818 -23.20 -4.77 -19.25
CA PRO A 818 -22.62 -5.97 -18.65
C PRO A 818 -23.31 -7.29 -19.07
N LEU A 819 -23.89 -7.32 -20.28
CA LEU A 819 -24.59 -8.46 -20.88
C LEU A 819 -23.72 -9.05 -22.01
N ASP A 820 -22.41 -9.16 -21.73
CA ASP A 820 -21.34 -9.48 -22.68
C ASP A 820 -20.73 -10.87 -22.47
N GLU A 821 -20.33 -11.48 -23.60
CA GLU A 821 -19.46 -12.66 -23.65
C GLU A 821 -18.09 -12.25 -24.21
N GLN A 822 -17.01 -12.69 -23.57
CA GLN A 822 -15.63 -12.38 -23.95
C GLN A 822 -14.88 -13.64 -24.36
N ASN A 823 -14.12 -13.56 -25.46
CA ASN A 823 -13.23 -14.63 -25.91
C ASN A 823 -11.78 -14.22 -25.64
N CYS A 824 -11.21 -14.72 -24.54
CA CYS A 824 -9.80 -14.47 -24.20
C CYS A 824 -8.95 -15.69 -24.60
N THR A 825 -7.72 -15.49 -25.08
CA THR A 825 -6.83 -16.58 -25.52
C THR A 825 -5.50 -16.62 -24.78
N VAL A 826 -4.89 -17.80 -24.76
CA VAL A 826 -3.50 -18.07 -24.40
C VAL A 826 -2.79 -18.50 -25.68
N GLU A 827 -1.81 -17.74 -26.13
CA GLU A 827 -1.08 -17.98 -27.38
C GLU A 827 0.34 -18.47 -27.07
N ILE A 828 0.65 -19.74 -27.35
CA ILE A 828 1.96 -20.37 -27.12
C ILE A 828 2.67 -20.55 -28.46
N GLU A 829 3.92 -20.11 -28.59
CA GLU A 829 4.69 -20.13 -29.84
C GLU A 829 6.18 -20.38 -29.55
N SER A 830 6.95 -20.91 -30.50
CA SER A 830 8.43 -20.95 -30.42
C SER A 830 9.03 -19.64 -30.94
N TYR A 831 10.03 -19.10 -30.24
CA TYR A 831 10.57 -17.77 -30.57
C TYR A 831 11.57 -17.80 -31.74
N GLY A 832 12.51 -18.73 -31.72
CA GLY A 832 13.60 -18.85 -32.67
C GLY A 832 13.44 -19.96 -33.70
N TYR A 833 12.87 -21.10 -33.32
CA TYR A 833 12.74 -22.27 -34.20
C TYR A 833 11.49 -22.18 -35.07
N ASP A 834 11.67 -22.32 -36.38
CA ASP A 834 10.57 -22.34 -37.35
C ASP A 834 10.03 -23.77 -37.55
N MET A 835 9.00 -23.90 -38.40
CA MET A 835 8.34 -25.19 -38.73
C MET A 835 9.26 -26.27 -39.33
N ALA A 836 10.51 -25.96 -39.73
CA ALA A 836 11.50 -26.96 -40.15
C ALA A 836 12.40 -27.45 -38.99
N ASP A 837 12.48 -26.71 -37.89
CA ASP A 837 13.27 -27.05 -36.71
C ASP A 837 12.43 -27.55 -35.53
N LEU A 838 11.20 -27.08 -35.36
CA LEU A 838 10.33 -27.43 -34.22
C LEU A 838 8.85 -27.46 -34.64
N TYR A 839 8.10 -28.41 -34.09
CA TYR A 839 6.64 -28.50 -34.23
C TYR A 839 5.98 -28.56 -32.85
N LEU A 840 4.95 -27.73 -32.62
CA LEU A 840 4.12 -27.74 -31.41
C LEU A 840 2.77 -28.37 -31.72
N HIS A 841 2.31 -29.28 -30.86
CA HIS A 841 0.97 -29.88 -30.94
C HIS A 841 0.33 -30.03 -29.55
N TRP A 842 -1.00 -30.12 -29.48
CA TRP A 842 -1.72 -30.43 -28.23
C TRP A 842 -1.66 -31.95 -27.96
N ARG A 843 -0.93 -32.37 -26.92
CA ARG A 843 -0.55 -33.77 -26.64
C ARG A 843 -1.69 -34.79 -26.66
N SER A 844 -2.89 -34.38 -26.26
CA SER A 844 -4.13 -35.16 -26.28
C SER A 844 -5.28 -34.38 -26.95
N GLY A 845 -4.97 -33.48 -27.88
CA GLY A 845 -5.93 -32.56 -28.51
C GLY A 845 -6.68 -31.72 -27.46
N HIS A 846 -8.01 -31.75 -27.52
CA HIS A 846 -8.89 -31.08 -26.55
C HIS A 846 -8.68 -31.55 -25.09
N HIS A 847 -8.21 -32.79 -24.88
CA HIS A 847 -7.96 -33.32 -23.54
C HIS A 847 -6.60 -32.94 -22.95
N SER A 848 -5.82 -32.09 -23.64
CA SER A 848 -4.52 -31.60 -23.15
C SER A 848 -4.65 -30.47 -22.11
N VAL A 849 -5.87 -30.08 -21.74
CA VAL A 849 -6.13 -28.97 -20.82
C VAL A 849 -6.95 -29.45 -19.63
N HIS A 850 -6.46 -29.17 -18.42
CA HIS A 850 -6.99 -29.66 -17.15
C HIS A 850 -7.27 -28.52 -16.16
N GLY A 851 -7.99 -28.83 -15.07
CA GLY A 851 -8.32 -27.90 -13.98
C GLY A 851 -9.53 -26.98 -14.21
N ILE A 852 -9.96 -26.77 -15.46
CA ILE A 852 -11.05 -25.84 -15.82
C ILE A 852 -12.39 -26.11 -15.10
N GLN A 853 -12.67 -27.36 -14.74
CA GLN A 853 -13.93 -27.75 -14.08
C GLN A 853 -14.03 -27.31 -12.61
N ASP A 854 -12.90 -27.02 -11.96
CA ASP A 854 -12.81 -26.69 -10.54
C ASP A 854 -12.74 -25.16 -10.28
N ILE A 855 -12.87 -24.34 -11.33
CA ILE A 855 -12.65 -22.89 -11.29
C ILE A 855 -13.97 -22.12 -11.17
N GLU A 856 -14.22 -21.52 -10.00
CA GLU A 856 -15.28 -20.54 -9.79
C GLU A 856 -14.74 -19.10 -9.96
N LEU A 857 -15.41 -18.28 -10.78
CA LEU A 857 -15.06 -16.87 -10.99
C LEU A 857 -16.14 -15.94 -10.39
N PRO A 858 -15.78 -14.88 -9.66
CA PRO A 858 -16.77 -14.06 -8.95
C PRO A 858 -17.66 -13.21 -9.89
N GLN A 859 -17.14 -12.80 -11.05
CA GLN A 859 -17.83 -11.91 -12.00
C GLN A 859 -18.14 -12.54 -13.36
N PHE A 860 -17.65 -13.76 -13.61
CA PHE A 860 -17.75 -14.44 -14.90
C PHE A 860 -18.12 -15.92 -14.71
N SER A 861 -18.35 -16.62 -15.81
CA SER A 861 -18.55 -18.05 -15.89
C SER A 861 -17.85 -18.57 -17.16
N ILE A 862 -17.14 -19.68 -17.07
CA ILE A 862 -16.48 -20.30 -18.22
C ILE A 862 -17.53 -21.17 -18.92
N VAL A 863 -17.93 -20.76 -20.12
CA VAL A 863 -18.98 -21.46 -20.91
C VAL A 863 -18.38 -22.62 -21.70
N GLU A 864 -17.22 -22.38 -22.31
CA GLU A 864 -16.52 -23.30 -23.20
C GLU A 864 -15.04 -22.96 -23.22
N TYR A 865 -14.18 -23.94 -23.52
CA TYR A 865 -12.80 -23.69 -23.94
C TYR A 865 -12.52 -24.44 -25.24
N ARG A 866 -11.56 -23.95 -26.04
CA ARG A 866 -11.17 -24.55 -27.32
C ARG A 866 -9.66 -24.53 -27.48
N THR A 867 -9.07 -25.69 -27.80
CA THR A 867 -7.70 -25.80 -28.27
C THR A 867 -7.65 -25.70 -29.80
N VAL A 868 -6.75 -24.87 -30.31
CA VAL A 868 -6.52 -24.65 -31.74
C VAL A 868 -5.03 -24.74 -32.01
N GLU A 869 -4.67 -25.28 -33.18
CA GLU A 869 -3.31 -25.29 -33.73
C GLU A 869 -3.29 -24.41 -34.97
N LYS A 870 -2.32 -23.51 -35.09
CA LYS A 870 -2.17 -22.59 -36.23
C LYS A 870 -0.70 -22.37 -36.55
N ILE A 871 -0.44 -21.88 -37.77
CA ILE A 871 0.91 -21.55 -38.24
C ILE A 871 0.93 -20.05 -38.49
N GLU A 872 1.73 -19.32 -37.72
CA GLU A 872 1.93 -17.89 -37.93
C GLU A 872 2.99 -17.67 -39.03
N SER A 873 2.80 -16.65 -39.86
CA SER A 873 3.74 -16.31 -40.95
C SER A 873 4.35 -14.94 -40.70
N LEU A 874 5.53 -14.93 -40.10
CA LEU A 874 6.29 -13.73 -39.75
C LEU A 874 7.34 -13.41 -40.83
N LEU A 875 8.00 -12.25 -40.72
CA LEU A 875 9.05 -11.84 -41.67
C LEU A 875 10.31 -12.73 -41.61
N THR A 876 10.53 -13.42 -40.48
CA THR A 876 11.68 -14.28 -40.22
C THR A 876 11.47 -15.74 -40.62
N GLY A 877 10.22 -16.21 -40.68
CA GLY A 877 9.90 -17.63 -40.88
C GLY A 877 8.43 -17.95 -40.63
N LYS A 878 8.11 -19.24 -40.64
CA LYS A 878 6.79 -19.76 -40.26
C LYS A 878 6.89 -20.50 -38.94
N TYR A 879 6.07 -20.14 -37.97
CA TYR A 879 6.19 -20.62 -36.60
C TYR A 879 4.96 -21.43 -36.18
N PRO A 880 5.13 -22.55 -35.46
CA PRO A 880 4.01 -23.26 -34.86
C PRO A 880 3.46 -22.44 -33.70
N ARG A 881 2.14 -22.22 -33.66
CA ARG A 881 1.46 -21.48 -32.60
C ARG A 881 0.23 -22.25 -32.11
N LEU A 882 0.15 -22.52 -30.82
CA LEU A 882 -1.00 -23.11 -30.16
C LEU A 882 -1.84 -22.01 -29.52
N SER A 883 -3.16 -22.11 -29.63
CA SER A 883 -4.11 -21.13 -29.09
C SER A 883 -5.15 -21.85 -28.24
N LEU A 884 -5.20 -21.54 -26.94
CA LEU A 884 -6.26 -21.98 -26.03
C LEU A 884 -7.20 -20.80 -25.81
N SER A 885 -8.44 -20.89 -26.30
CA SER A 885 -9.47 -19.87 -26.13
C SER A 885 -10.45 -20.24 -25.02
N PHE A 886 -10.76 -19.29 -24.14
CA PHE A 886 -11.82 -19.37 -23.13
C PHE A 886 -12.99 -18.46 -23.52
N LYS A 887 -14.20 -19.00 -23.50
CA LYS A 887 -15.45 -18.23 -23.63
C LYS A 887 -15.99 -17.88 -22.25
N LEU A 888 -15.89 -16.60 -21.87
CA LEU A 888 -16.26 -16.07 -20.56
C LEU A 888 -17.59 -15.30 -20.66
N HIS A 889 -18.64 -15.77 -19.98
CA HIS A 889 -19.93 -15.08 -19.90
C HIS A 889 -20.08 -14.34 -18.56
N ARG A 890 -20.48 -13.06 -18.58
CA ARG A 890 -20.52 -12.21 -17.37
C ARG A 890 -21.69 -12.51 -16.44
N ASN A 891 -21.43 -12.48 -15.13
CA ASN A 891 -22.45 -12.67 -14.09
C ASN A 891 -23.18 -11.34 -13.79
N VAL A 892 -24.41 -11.21 -14.32
CA VAL A 892 -25.17 -9.94 -14.33
C VAL A 892 -25.65 -9.46 -12.96
N GLY A 893 -25.72 -10.36 -11.96
CA GLY A 893 -26.43 -10.13 -10.69
C GLY A 893 -25.93 -8.93 -9.89
N TYR A 894 -24.62 -8.67 -9.88
CA TYR A 894 -24.04 -7.48 -9.24
C TYR A 894 -24.62 -6.19 -9.81
N PHE A 895 -24.66 -6.05 -11.14
CA PHE A 895 -25.13 -4.85 -11.82
C PHE A 895 -26.64 -4.62 -11.64
N ILE A 896 -27.43 -5.70 -11.49
CA ILE A 896 -28.86 -5.61 -11.17
C ILE A 896 -29.08 -4.85 -9.86
N PHE A 897 -28.38 -5.22 -8.79
CA PHE A 897 -28.52 -4.58 -7.48
C PHE A 897 -27.75 -3.25 -7.36
N GLN A 898 -26.56 -3.15 -7.96
CA GLN A 898 -25.68 -1.97 -7.86
C GLN A 898 -26.14 -0.81 -8.76
N THR A 899 -26.78 -1.08 -9.91
CA THR A 899 -27.03 -0.06 -10.94
C THR A 899 -28.46 -0.05 -11.48
N TYR A 900 -28.99 -1.17 -11.97
CA TYR A 900 -30.32 -1.18 -12.62
C TYR A 900 -31.44 -0.89 -11.62
N LEU A 901 -31.49 -1.60 -10.48
CA LEU A 901 -32.53 -1.42 -9.46
C LEU A 901 -32.49 -0.01 -8.82
N PRO A 902 -31.34 0.56 -8.39
CA PRO A 902 -31.27 1.95 -7.92
C PRO A 902 -31.75 2.96 -8.96
N SER A 903 -31.39 2.78 -10.25
CA SER A 903 -31.83 3.67 -11.33
C SER A 903 -33.35 3.62 -11.53
N ILE A 904 -33.96 2.43 -11.48
CA ILE A 904 -35.43 2.24 -11.51
C ILE A 904 -36.07 2.97 -10.33
N LEU A 905 -35.54 2.79 -9.11
CA LEU A 905 -36.07 3.45 -7.91
C LEU A 905 -35.97 4.98 -7.99
N ILE A 906 -34.89 5.54 -8.55
CA ILE A 906 -34.73 7.00 -8.76
C ILE A 906 -35.73 7.53 -9.80
N VAL A 907 -35.94 6.80 -10.90
CA VAL A 907 -36.98 7.15 -11.88
C VAL A 907 -38.37 7.14 -11.23
N MET A 908 -38.71 6.13 -10.43
CA MET A 908 -39.98 6.08 -9.69
C MET A 908 -40.12 7.20 -8.65
N LEU A 909 -39.04 7.54 -7.94
CA LEU A 909 -39.02 8.68 -7.01
C LEU A 909 -39.30 10.01 -7.72
N SER A 910 -38.80 10.21 -8.96
CA SER A 910 -39.08 11.42 -9.74
C SER A 910 -40.59 11.65 -9.96
N TRP A 911 -41.37 10.58 -10.09
CA TRP A 911 -42.83 10.65 -10.31
C TRP A 911 -43.63 11.11 -9.09
N VAL A 912 -43.03 11.10 -7.89
CA VAL A 912 -43.64 11.65 -6.66
C VAL A 912 -43.91 13.15 -6.82
N SER A 913 -43.13 13.85 -7.64
CA SER A 913 -43.35 15.26 -7.99
C SER A 913 -44.76 15.53 -8.54
N PHE A 914 -45.31 14.63 -9.36
CA PHE A 914 -46.65 14.76 -9.95
C PHE A 914 -47.78 14.64 -8.91
N TRP A 915 -47.50 14.12 -7.70
CA TRP A 915 -48.47 13.96 -6.60
C TRP A 915 -48.42 15.11 -5.59
N ILE A 916 -47.25 15.75 -5.42
CA ILE A 916 -47.07 16.96 -4.61
C ILE A 916 -47.89 18.11 -5.22
N ASN A 917 -48.56 18.94 -4.40
CA ASN A 917 -49.33 20.09 -4.92
C ASN A 917 -48.42 21.08 -5.67
N HIS A 918 -48.85 21.57 -6.84
CA HIS A 918 -48.12 22.51 -7.70
C HIS A 918 -47.71 23.83 -7.02
N GLU A 919 -48.39 24.21 -5.92
CA GLU A 919 -48.04 25.40 -5.13
C GLU A 919 -46.84 25.17 -4.18
N ALA A 920 -46.46 23.91 -3.91
CA ALA A 920 -45.29 23.54 -3.10
C ALA A 920 -44.01 23.51 -3.96
N THR A 921 -43.68 24.65 -4.55
CA THR A 921 -42.58 24.81 -5.53
C THR A 921 -41.22 24.34 -5.01
N SER A 922 -40.88 24.65 -3.75
CA SER A 922 -39.61 24.23 -3.12
C SER A 922 -39.45 22.71 -3.07
N ALA A 923 -40.52 21.97 -2.75
CA ALA A 923 -40.49 20.51 -2.66
C ALA A 923 -40.33 19.85 -4.04
N ARG A 924 -41.07 20.33 -5.06
CA ARG A 924 -40.92 19.81 -6.43
C ARG A 924 -39.54 20.12 -7.02
N VAL A 925 -39.01 21.33 -6.81
CA VAL A 925 -37.66 21.71 -7.27
C VAL A 925 -36.59 20.86 -6.62
N ALA A 926 -36.61 20.73 -5.28
CA ALA A 926 -35.61 19.96 -4.55
C ALA A 926 -35.59 18.49 -5.01
N LEU A 927 -36.77 17.85 -5.12
CA LEU A 927 -36.87 16.46 -5.57
C LEU A 927 -36.34 16.29 -7.00
N GLY A 928 -36.71 17.19 -7.93
CA GLY A 928 -36.26 17.13 -9.32
C GLY A 928 -34.75 17.36 -9.48
N ILE A 929 -34.17 18.33 -8.78
CA ILE A 929 -32.71 18.58 -8.85
C ILE A 929 -31.93 17.46 -8.17
N THR A 930 -32.35 16.99 -6.99
CA THR A 930 -31.67 15.89 -6.29
C THR A 930 -31.72 14.59 -7.09
N THR A 931 -32.85 14.24 -7.72
CA THR A 931 -32.92 13.03 -8.56
C THR A 931 -32.03 13.10 -9.81
N VAL A 932 -31.94 14.27 -10.47
CA VAL A 932 -30.95 14.49 -11.56
C VAL A 932 -29.51 14.34 -11.04
N LEU A 933 -29.20 14.90 -9.88
CA LEU A 933 -27.87 14.80 -9.26
C LEU A 933 -27.52 13.34 -8.94
N THR A 934 -28.39 12.59 -8.24
CA THR A 934 -28.15 11.17 -7.91
C THR A 934 -27.95 10.32 -9.16
N MET A 935 -28.74 10.56 -10.21
CA MET A 935 -28.59 9.87 -11.49
C MET A 935 -27.24 10.17 -12.16
N THR A 936 -26.78 11.43 -12.06
CA THR A 936 -25.46 11.86 -12.55
C THR A 936 -24.33 11.18 -11.75
N THR A 937 -24.46 11.08 -10.42
CA THR A 937 -23.50 10.38 -9.55
C THR A 937 -23.37 8.90 -9.91
N ILE A 938 -24.49 8.19 -10.13
CA ILE A 938 -24.47 6.78 -10.56
C ILE A 938 -23.81 6.63 -11.94
N SER A 939 -24.14 7.49 -12.91
CA SER A 939 -23.53 7.44 -14.25
C SER A 939 -22.03 7.70 -14.21
N ASN A 940 -21.55 8.61 -13.36
CA ASN A 940 -20.12 8.85 -13.19
C ASN A 940 -19.42 7.68 -12.48
N GLY A 941 -20.05 7.05 -11.48
CA GLY A 941 -19.51 5.87 -10.79
C GLY A 941 -19.31 4.67 -11.73
N VAL A 942 -20.30 4.39 -12.59
CA VAL A 942 -20.21 3.34 -13.64
C VAL A 942 -19.14 3.69 -14.69
N ARG A 943 -18.91 4.98 -14.97
CA ARG A 943 -17.84 5.42 -15.88
C ARG A 943 -16.44 5.34 -15.25
N SER A 944 -16.30 5.45 -13.92
CA SER A 944 -15.01 5.35 -13.23
C SER A 944 -14.50 3.92 -13.06
N SER A 945 -15.38 2.92 -13.12
CA SER A 945 -15.02 1.49 -13.04
C SER A 945 -14.76 0.84 -14.39
N LEU A 946 -14.64 1.62 -15.47
CA LEU A 946 -14.47 1.14 -16.84
C LEU A 946 -13.40 1.93 -17.61
N PRO A 947 -12.75 1.34 -18.63
CA PRO A 947 -11.84 2.06 -19.52
C PRO A 947 -12.55 3.19 -20.28
N ARG A 948 -11.77 4.17 -20.77
CA ARG A 948 -12.27 5.29 -21.57
C ARG A 948 -12.52 4.90 -23.02
N ILE A 949 -13.60 4.15 -23.25
CA ILE A 949 -14.04 3.71 -24.57
C ILE A 949 -14.85 4.82 -25.28
N SER A 950 -14.72 4.91 -26.60
CA SER A 950 -15.41 5.90 -27.45
C SER A 950 -16.82 5.50 -27.91
N TYR A 951 -17.14 4.20 -27.92
CA TYR A 951 -18.47 3.69 -28.27
C TYR A 951 -19.44 3.64 -27.08
N VAL A 952 -20.73 3.61 -27.38
CA VAL A 952 -21.83 3.57 -26.39
C VAL A 952 -22.10 2.12 -25.99
N LYS A 953 -22.23 1.85 -24.68
CA LYS A 953 -22.49 0.51 -24.14
C LYS A 953 -23.97 0.32 -23.80
N ALA A 954 -24.43 -0.94 -23.71
CA ALA A 954 -25.80 -1.27 -23.31
C ALA A 954 -26.21 -0.61 -21.98
N ILE A 955 -25.31 -0.57 -20.98
CA ILE A 955 -25.55 0.13 -19.71
C ILE A 955 -25.62 1.65 -19.85
N ASP A 956 -24.86 2.27 -20.78
CA ASP A 956 -24.93 3.71 -21.03
C ASP A 956 -26.31 4.08 -21.62
N ILE A 957 -26.82 3.28 -22.55
CA ILE A 957 -28.16 3.47 -23.14
C ILE A 957 -29.24 3.43 -22.05
N TYR A 958 -29.13 2.49 -21.10
CA TYR A 958 -30.06 2.39 -19.97
C TYR A 958 -29.98 3.60 -19.04
N LEU A 959 -28.77 4.01 -18.66
CA LEU A 959 -28.53 5.14 -17.76
C LEU A 959 -28.93 6.49 -18.39
N VAL A 960 -28.61 6.71 -19.67
CA VAL A 960 -29.05 7.90 -20.42
C VAL A 960 -30.57 7.93 -20.55
N THR A 961 -31.21 6.79 -20.80
CA THR A 961 -32.68 6.72 -20.88
C THR A 961 -33.31 7.06 -19.53
N CYS A 962 -32.86 6.45 -18.43
CA CYS A 962 -33.30 6.78 -17.08
C CYS A 962 -33.10 8.29 -16.74
N PHE A 963 -31.95 8.86 -17.13
CA PHE A 963 -31.67 10.29 -16.97
C PHE A 963 -32.66 11.17 -17.75
N VAL A 964 -33.00 10.82 -18.99
CA VAL A 964 -34.02 11.55 -19.79
C VAL A 964 -35.39 11.50 -19.12
N PHE A 965 -35.80 10.38 -18.53
CA PHE A 965 -37.07 10.30 -17.77
C PHE A 965 -37.08 11.24 -16.55
N VAL A 966 -36.00 11.25 -15.76
CA VAL A 966 -35.87 12.13 -14.58
C VAL A 966 -35.84 13.60 -14.98
N PHE A 967 -35.08 13.95 -16.04
CA PHE A 967 -35.02 15.31 -16.57
C PHE A 967 -36.36 15.77 -17.16
N ALA A 968 -37.10 14.87 -17.83
CA ALA A 968 -38.44 15.16 -18.34
C ALA A 968 -39.45 15.44 -17.21
N ALA A 969 -39.33 14.81 -16.04
CA ALA A 969 -40.15 15.13 -14.87
C ALA A 969 -39.84 16.53 -14.31
N LEU A 970 -38.58 16.96 -14.33
CA LEU A 970 -38.19 18.34 -13.96
C LEU A 970 -38.73 19.37 -14.97
N LEU A 971 -38.70 19.06 -16.27
CA LEU A 971 -39.30 19.91 -17.32
C LEU A 971 -40.83 19.98 -17.23
N GLU A 972 -41.50 18.90 -16.83
CA GLU A 972 -42.94 18.86 -16.57
C GLU A 972 -43.31 19.89 -15.49
N TYR A 973 -42.61 19.84 -14.35
CA TYR A 973 -42.80 20.83 -13.29
C TYR A 973 -42.53 22.26 -13.77
N ALA A 974 -41.48 22.48 -14.58
CA ALA A 974 -41.21 23.81 -15.15
C ALA A 974 -42.37 24.31 -16.03
N ALA A 975 -43.01 23.43 -16.82
CA ALA A 975 -44.18 23.76 -17.62
C ALA A 975 -45.45 24.00 -16.77
N VAL A 976 -45.69 23.19 -15.73
CA VAL A 976 -46.78 23.39 -14.75
C VAL A 976 -46.63 24.75 -14.06
N ASN A 977 -45.43 25.06 -13.56
CA ASN A 977 -45.11 26.30 -12.87
C ASN A 977 -45.25 27.51 -13.81
N TYR A 978 -44.67 27.45 -15.02
CA TYR A 978 -44.77 28.53 -16.02
C TYR A 978 -46.23 28.78 -16.46
N THR A 979 -47.03 27.72 -16.66
CA THR A 979 -48.44 27.89 -17.07
C THR A 979 -49.32 28.41 -15.94
N TYR A 980 -49.08 28.00 -14.67
CA TYR A 980 -49.76 28.57 -13.50
C TYR A 980 -49.44 30.06 -13.33
N TRP A 981 -48.16 30.43 -13.19
CA TRP A 981 -47.77 31.83 -12.98
C TRP A 981 -48.04 32.68 -14.21
N GLY A 982 -47.93 32.14 -15.42
CA GLY A 982 -48.32 32.82 -16.67
C GLY A 982 -49.81 33.12 -16.74
N LYS A 983 -50.69 32.19 -16.32
CA LYS A 983 -52.14 32.44 -16.16
C LYS A 983 -52.40 33.48 -15.07
N ARG A 984 -51.73 33.36 -13.90
CA ARG A 984 -51.90 34.28 -12.74
C ARG A 984 -51.43 35.71 -13.07
N ALA A 985 -50.32 35.86 -13.78
CA ALA A 985 -49.80 37.15 -14.27
C ALA A 985 -50.72 37.78 -15.32
N LYS A 986 -51.20 37.00 -16.30
CA LYS A 986 -52.21 37.48 -17.28
C LYS A 986 -53.52 37.91 -16.60
N LYS A 987 -53.97 37.20 -15.56
CA LYS A 987 -55.12 37.60 -14.73
C LYS A 987 -54.85 38.90 -13.96
N LYS A 988 -53.70 39.02 -13.28
CA LYS A 988 -53.30 40.25 -12.56
C LYS A 988 -53.18 41.45 -13.50
N ARG A 989 -52.64 41.26 -14.71
CA ARG A 989 -52.53 42.31 -15.73
C ARG A 989 -53.90 42.75 -16.26
N ARG A 990 -54.80 41.82 -16.59
CA ARG A 990 -56.19 42.15 -16.97
C ARG A 990 -56.94 42.88 -15.86
N ILE A 991 -56.78 42.46 -14.60
CA ILE A 991 -57.38 43.17 -13.46
C ILE A 991 -56.81 44.58 -13.35
N LYS A 992 -55.48 44.78 -13.48
CA LYS A 992 -54.89 46.12 -13.51
C LYS A 992 -55.42 46.95 -14.70
N GLU A 993 -55.44 46.40 -15.91
CA GLU A 993 -56.00 47.04 -17.11
C GLU A 993 -57.48 47.46 -16.92
N MET A 994 -58.26 46.71 -16.12
CA MET A 994 -59.65 47.06 -15.75
C MET A 994 -59.72 48.12 -14.64
N THR A 995 -58.84 48.07 -13.63
CA THR A 995 -58.77 49.06 -12.55
C THR A 995 -58.30 50.41 -13.08
N ASP A 996 -57.23 50.44 -13.87
CA ASP A 996 -56.67 51.66 -14.47
C ASP A 996 -57.72 52.34 -15.39
N ARG A 997 -58.56 51.55 -16.09
CA ARG A 997 -59.73 52.06 -16.84
C ARG A 997 -60.82 52.63 -15.93
N ARG A 998 -61.12 51.97 -14.81
CA ARG A 998 -62.11 52.46 -13.82
C ARG A 998 -61.66 53.78 -13.17
N VAL A 999 -60.38 53.90 -12.81
CA VAL A 999 -59.81 55.14 -12.24
C VAL A 999 -59.95 56.29 -13.23
N LYS A 1000 -59.54 56.10 -14.50
CA LYS A 1000 -59.74 57.12 -15.55
C LYS A 1000 -61.21 57.54 -15.71
N SER A 1001 -62.14 56.58 -15.74
CA SER A 1001 -63.57 56.90 -15.83
C SER A 1001 -64.14 57.63 -14.60
N GLN A 1002 -63.46 57.58 -13.45
CA GLN A 1002 -63.85 58.36 -12.27
C GLN A 1002 -63.22 59.76 -12.24
N GLU A 1003 -62.01 59.93 -12.77
CA GLU A 1003 -61.39 61.26 -12.93
C GLU A 1003 -62.15 62.10 -13.97
N GLU A 1004 -62.55 61.52 -15.11
CA GLU A 1004 -63.33 62.21 -16.15
C GLU A 1004 -64.71 62.67 -15.65
N THR A 1005 -65.33 61.95 -14.70
CA THR A 1005 -66.62 62.34 -14.08
C THR A 1005 -66.53 63.38 -12.96
N LYS A 1006 -65.32 63.80 -12.53
CA LYS A 1006 -65.16 64.64 -11.32
C LYS A 1006 -64.74 66.09 -11.58
N ASN A 1007 -64.73 66.52 -12.84
CA ASN A 1007 -64.30 67.85 -13.27
C ASN A 1007 -65.46 68.72 -13.81
N SER A 1008 -66.68 68.47 -13.33
CA SER A 1008 -67.91 69.21 -13.69
C SER A 1008 -68.89 69.17 -12.52
N ASP A 1009 -68.74 70.14 -11.61
CA ASP A 1009 -69.81 70.82 -10.84
C ASP A 1009 -69.24 71.47 -9.56
N VAL A 1010 -68.89 72.76 -9.65
CA VAL A 1010 -68.67 73.65 -8.49
C VAL A 1010 -69.13 75.06 -8.84
N CYS A 1011 -70.12 75.59 -8.10
CA CYS A 1011 -70.38 77.02 -8.00
C CYS A 1011 -71.10 77.34 -6.67
N TYR A 1012 -70.38 78.03 -5.77
CA TYR A 1012 -70.78 78.90 -4.64
C TYR A 1012 -72.19 78.75 -4.00
N THR A 1013 -72.36 78.73 -2.67
CA THR A 1013 -72.05 79.88 -1.78
C THR A 1013 -71.80 79.55 -0.29
N THR A 1014 -70.64 79.99 0.21
CA THR A 1014 -70.37 80.74 1.47
C THR A 1014 -71.32 80.66 2.70
N VAL A 1015 -70.74 80.42 3.90
CA VAL A 1015 -70.72 81.32 5.12
C VAL A 1015 -70.54 80.55 6.45
N ASN A 1016 -69.75 81.15 7.36
CA ASN A 1016 -69.57 80.92 8.81
C ASN A 1016 -68.70 79.76 9.39
N ASN A 1017 -67.93 80.19 10.39
CA ASN A 1017 -67.06 79.50 11.36
C ASN A 1017 -67.81 79.41 12.73
N PRO A 1018 -67.27 78.92 13.88
CA PRO A 1018 -65.92 78.39 14.16
C PRO A 1018 -65.88 77.11 15.05
N ASP A 1019 -64.65 76.73 15.46
CA ASP A 1019 -64.20 76.01 16.68
C ASP A 1019 -64.69 74.59 17.06
N VAL A 1020 -63.72 73.71 17.41
CA VAL A 1020 -63.48 73.13 18.77
C VAL A 1020 -62.55 71.88 18.67
N SER A 1021 -61.52 71.81 19.53
CA SER A 1021 -60.62 70.64 19.71
C SER A 1021 -60.85 69.94 21.05
N PRO A 1022 -60.60 68.61 21.19
CA PRO A 1022 -59.52 68.14 22.09
C PRO A 1022 -58.87 66.77 21.68
N VAL A 1023 -57.97 66.13 22.47
CA VAL A 1023 -56.61 66.51 22.95
C VAL A 1023 -55.98 65.37 23.82
N ILE A 1024 -54.62 65.24 23.79
CA ILE A 1024 -53.70 64.55 24.77
C ILE A 1024 -53.63 63.00 24.86
N SER A 1025 -52.39 62.46 24.71
CA SER A 1025 -51.59 61.74 25.75
C SER A 1025 -50.36 61.01 25.13
N LEU A 1026 -49.19 60.80 25.78
CA LEU A 1026 -48.46 61.53 26.85
C LEU A 1026 -46.98 61.02 26.93
N ARG A 1027 -46.04 61.85 27.42
CA ARG A 1027 -44.59 61.58 27.75
C ARG A 1027 -43.64 61.21 26.58
N GLY A 1028 -42.38 61.67 26.53
CA GLY A 1028 -41.75 62.82 27.21
C GLY A 1028 -40.23 62.76 27.42
N ASN A 1029 -39.51 63.85 27.07
CA ASN A 1029 -38.16 64.28 27.51
C ASN A 1029 -36.93 63.42 27.13
N LYS A 1030 -35.68 63.91 27.01
CA LYS A 1030 -34.99 65.22 26.72
C LYS A 1030 -33.46 64.87 26.59
N GLU A 1031 -32.46 65.67 26.19
CA GLU A 1031 -32.24 67.14 26.13
C GLU A 1031 -31.04 67.48 25.19
N THR A 1032 -31.05 68.65 24.50
CA THR A 1032 -29.95 69.66 24.24
C THR A 1032 -28.49 69.25 23.86
N GLN A 1033 -27.66 70.02 23.10
CA GLN A 1033 -27.79 71.32 22.37
C GLN A 1033 -26.58 71.59 21.42
N ILE A 1034 -26.76 72.56 20.50
CA ILE A 1034 -25.77 73.54 19.95
C ILE A 1034 -24.57 73.04 19.12
N ASP A 1035 -24.59 73.43 17.83
CA ASP A 1035 -23.58 74.14 16.99
C ASP A 1035 -22.11 73.64 16.90
N LEU A 1036 -21.28 73.99 15.89
CA LEU A 1036 -21.35 75.07 14.87
C LEU A 1036 -20.52 74.67 13.60
N GLU A 1037 -20.88 75.22 12.42
CA GLU A 1037 -20.08 75.32 11.16
C GLU A 1037 -19.58 74.03 10.45
N THR A 1038 -19.35 73.99 9.13
CA THR A 1038 -19.64 74.92 8.01
C THR A 1038 -19.95 74.14 6.71
N GLY A 1039 -20.62 74.80 5.74
CA GLY A 1039 -20.22 74.65 4.33
C GLY A 1039 -20.98 73.68 3.40
N ASN A 1040 -22.20 74.01 3.00
CA ASN A 1040 -22.45 74.25 1.56
C ASN A 1040 -23.76 75.02 1.29
N THR A 1041 -23.79 75.78 0.20
CA THR A 1041 -24.87 76.71 -0.14
C THR A 1041 -25.87 76.13 -1.14
N SER A 1042 -27.10 76.66 -1.11
CA SER A 1042 -28.13 76.41 -2.13
C SER A 1042 -28.60 77.74 -2.71
N PHE A 1043 -28.93 77.79 -4.01
CA PHE A 1043 -29.84 78.80 -4.54
C PHE A 1043 -30.55 78.35 -5.83
N ILE A 1044 -31.79 78.83 -5.98
CA ILE A 1044 -32.76 78.58 -7.05
C ILE A 1044 -33.43 79.92 -7.34
N PRO A 1045 -33.63 80.35 -8.61
CA PRO A 1045 -35.01 80.50 -9.12
C PRO A 1045 -35.20 80.20 -10.62
N ARG A 1046 -36.45 80.32 -11.08
CA ARG A 1046 -36.95 79.87 -12.40
C ARG A 1046 -37.27 81.03 -13.38
N ALA A 1047 -37.47 80.61 -14.64
CA ALA A 1047 -38.53 81.05 -15.57
C ALA A 1047 -38.34 82.29 -16.47
N CYS A 1048 -38.89 82.19 -17.70
CA CYS A 1048 -39.56 83.28 -18.43
C CYS A 1048 -40.56 82.73 -19.48
N MET A 1049 -41.37 83.59 -20.11
CA MET A 1049 -42.57 83.26 -20.91
C MET A 1049 -42.87 84.36 -21.97
N SER A 1050 -43.72 84.20 -22.99
CA SER A 1050 -44.23 83.05 -23.79
C SER A 1050 -45.23 83.61 -24.83
N ARG A 1051 -45.24 83.17 -26.10
CA ARG A 1051 -46.21 83.69 -27.11
C ARG A 1051 -46.39 82.86 -28.41
N GLY A 1052 -47.66 82.54 -28.74
CA GLY A 1052 -48.32 82.98 -29.99
C GLY A 1052 -48.29 82.16 -31.31
N TYR A 1053 -49.44 81.54 -31.64
CA TYR A 1053 -50.11 81.49 -32.98
C TYR A 1053 -49.42 80.91 -34.27
N ILE A 1054 -49.79 79.66 -34.65
CA ILE A 1054 -50.74 79.27 -35.75
C ILE A 1054 -50.68 80.05 -37.11
N PRO A 1055 -50.75 79.46 -38.36
CA PRO A 1055 -50.67 78.04 -38.81
C PRO A 1055 -49.91 77.73 -40.18
N GLU A 1056 -49.93 76.44 -40.57
CA GLU A 1056 -50.10 75.83 -41.93
C GLU A 1056 -49.12 75.93 -43.16
N SER A 1057 -48.65 74.74 -43.57
CA SER A 1057 -48.77 74.11 -44.92
C SER A 1057 -47.66 74.19 -46.00
N LEU A 1058 -47.46 73.03 -46.68
CA LEU A 1058 -46.82 72.79 -48.01
C LEU A 1058 -45.29 73.11 -48.11
N VAL A 1059 -44.44 72.49 -48.95
CA VAL A 1059 -44.57 71.94 -50.33
C VAL A 1059 -43.73 70.64 -50.56
N LYS A 1060 -44.08 69.92 -51.65
CA LYS A 1060 -43.41 68.82 -52.41
C LYS A 1060 -41.86 68.86 -52.45
N ARG A 1061 -41.09 67.80 -52.79
CA ARG A 1061 -41.29 66.83 -53.90
C ARG A 1061 -40.36 65.57 -53.84
N LYS A 1062 -40.78 64.45 -54.45
CA LYS A 1062 -40.01 63.18 -54.64
C LYS A 1062 -39.36 63.05 -56.04
N ARG A 1063 -38.26 62.29 -56.14
CA ARG A 1063 -37.80 61.41 -57.26
C ARG A 1063 -36.62 60.53 -56.75
N SER A 1064 -36.25 59.36 -57.30
CA SER A 1064 -36.93 58.39 -58.20
C SER A 1064 -36.15 57.08 -58.39
N SER A 1065 -36.76 55.91 -58.10
CA SER A 1065 -36.68 54.61 -58.82
C SER A 1065 -37.33 53.51 -57.94
N SER A 1066 -38.14 52.51 -58.35
CA SER A 1066 -38.40 51.78 -59.61
C SER A 1066 -37.37 50.67 -59.91
N LEU A 1067 -37.70 49.37 -60.03
CA LEU A 1067 -38.87 48.77 -60.70
C LEU A 1067 -39.31 47.38 -60.13
N LYS A 1068 -40.61 47.09 -60.30
CA LYS A 1068 -41.25 45.78 -60.60
C LYS A 1068 -40.84 44.50 -59.83
N LYS A 1069 -41.79 43.99 -59.02
CA LYS A 1069 -42.44 42.69 -59.31
C LYS A 1069 -43.86 42.63 -58.72
N GLN A 1070 -44.89 42.61 -59.58
CA GLN A 1070 -46.30 42.46 -59.19
C GLN A 1070 -47.06 41.73 -60.30
N ARG A 1071 -47.23 40.41 -60.16
CA ARG A 1071 -48.23 39.53 -60.81
C ARG A 1071 -47.82 38.06 -60.63
N GLN A 1072 -48.48 37.35 -59.71
CA GLN A 1072 -48.71 35.88 -59.64
C GLN A 1072 -48.95 35.47 -58.18
N ALA A 1073 -50.20 35.59 -57.71
CA ALA A 1073 -50.68 34.97 -56.47
C ALA A 1073 -52.22 34.81 -56.42
N ALA A 1074 -52.91 34.86 -57.58
CA ALA A 1074 -54.33 34.49 -57.69
C ALA A 1074 -54.49 32.94 -57.72
N THR A 1075 -53.72 32.27 -56.87
CA THR A 1075 -53.50 30.82 -56.81
C THR A 1075 -53.00 30.41 -55.40
N GLN A 1076 -53.49 31.10 -54.35
CA GLN A 1076 -53.20 30.73 -52.95
C GLN A 1076 -54.41 30.75 -52.02
N GLY A 1077 -55.64 30.90 -52.56
CA GLY A 1077 -56.90 30.79 -51.83
C GLY A 1077 -57.28 29.36 -51.40
N SER A 1078 -56.29 28.52 -51.08
CA SER A 1078 -56.46 27.10 -50.71
C SER A 1078 -55.48 26.63 -49.62
N MET A 1079 -54.62 27.52 -49.08
CA MET A 1079 -53.56 27.16 -48.11
C MET A 1079 -53.54 28.03 -46.85
N THR A 1080 -54.58 28.83 -46.63
CA THR A 1080 -54.73 29.72 -45.44
C THR A 1080 -55.91 29.34 -44.55
N GLU A 1081 -56.95 28.65 -45.04
CA GLU A 1081 -58.12 28.30 -44.23
C GLU A 1081 -57.93 27.04 -43.36
N GLU A 1082 -57.00 26.15 -43.71
CA GLU A 1082 -56.64 25.00 -42.87
C GLU A 1082 -55.64 25.37 -41.76
N ARG A 1083 -54.82 26.41 -41.97
CA ARG A 1083 -53.71 26.73 -41.06
C ARG A 1083 -54.15 27.40 -39.76
N GLU A 1084 -55.40 27.87 -39.68
CA GLU A 1084 -56.05 28.26 -38.42
C GLU A 1084 -56.81 27.08 -37.78
N LYS A 1085 -57.44 26.21 -38.57
CA LYS A 1085 -58.10 24.99 -38.06
C LYS A 1085 -57.10 24.05 -37.37
N CYS A 1086 -55.87 23.94 -37.88
CA CYS A 1086 -54.78 23.14 -37.30
C CYS A 1086 -54.10 23.76 -36.05
N LYS A 1087 -54.60 24.86 -35.49
CA LYS A 1087 -54.15 25.40 -34.17
C LYS A 1087 -55.06 25.05 -32.99
N SER A 1088 -56.15 24.31 -33.22
CA SER A 1088 -57.17 24.02 -32.21
C SER A 1088 -56.99 22.70 -31.43
N LYS A 1089 -56.00 21.86 -31.78
CA LYS A 1089 -55.80 20.52 -31.19
C LYS A 1089 -54.55 20.34 -30.30
N PHE A 1090 -53.74 21.37 -30.07
CA PHE A 1090 -52.82 21.35 -28.93
C PHE A 1090 -53.61 21.65 -27.65
N LEU A 1091 -53.51 20.80 -26.63
CA LEU A 1091 -54.49 20.71 -25.54
C LEU A 1091 -54.87 22.08 -24.93
N SER A 1092 -56.16 22.41 -24.96
CA SER A 1092 -56.73 23.52 -24.20
C SER A 1092 -56.83 23.15 -22.72
N ILE A 1093 -55.67 23.18 -22.04
CA ILE A 1093 -55.50 22.92 -20.60
C ILE A 1093 -56.29 23.97 -19.82
N LYS A 1094 -57.56 23.67 -19.50
CA LYS A 1094 -58.40 24.50 -18.61
C LYS A 1094 -57.79 24.54 -17.21
N ASP A 1095 -57.63 23.38 -16.59
CA ASP A 1095 -57.04 23.22 -15.25
C ASP A 1095 -55.55 22.88 -15.29
N VAL A 1096 -54.74 23.54 -14.46
CA VAL A 1096 -53.30 23.25 -14.33
C VAL A 1096 -53.07 21.80 -13.88
N ASN A 1097 -53.89 21.32 -12.95
CA ASN A 1097 -53.87 19.95 -12.42
C ASN A 1097 -54.17 18.85 -13.47
N SER A 1098 -54.52 19.21 -14.71
CA SER A 1098 -54.70 18.22 -15.80
C SER A 1098 -53.39 17.76 -16.43
N ILE A 1099 -52.30 18.54 -16.30
CA ILE A 1099 -50.95 18.13 -16.70
C ILE A 1099 -50.47 17.02 -15.77
N ASP A 1100 -50.36 17.31 -14.47
CA ASP A 1100 -50.02 16.33 -13.41
C ASP A 1100 -50.80 15.01 -13.55
N ARG A 1101 -52.11 15.10 -13.82
CA ARG A 1101 -53.00 13.93 -13.95
C ARG A 1101 -52.63 13.05 -15.15
N PHE A 1102 -52.16 13.63 -16.25
CA PHE A 1102 -51.71 12.88 -17.44
C PHE A 1102 -50.31 12.31 -17.23
N SER A 1103 -49.40 13.11 -16.65
CA SER A 1103 -48.02 12.70 -16.32
C SER A 1103 -47.97 11.44 -15.44
N ARG A 1104 -48.86 11.34 -14.44
CA ARG A 1104 -49.02 10.17 -13.56
C ARG A 1104 -49.30 8.84 -14.27
N LEU A 1105 -49.87 8.86 -15.48
CA LEU A 1105 -50.14 7.65 -16.27
C LEU A 1105 -49.13 7.47 -17.40
N LEU A 1106 -48.75 8.55 -18.07
CA LEU A 1106 -47.85 8.51 -19.22
C LEU A 1106 -46.43 8.07 -18.85
N PHE A 1107 -45.84 8.65 -17.80
CA PHE A 1107 -44.44 8.38 -17.44
C PHE A 1107 -44.20 6.92 -17.04
N PRO A 1108 -45.01 6.30 -16.14
CA PRO A 1108 -44.82 4.90 -15.78
C PRO A 1108 -45.04 3.94 -16.95
N LEU A 1109 -46.06 4.20 -17.79
CA LEU A 1109 -46.38 3.33 -18.93
C LEU A 1109 -45.29 3.40 -20.01
N LEU A 1110 -44.76 4.59 -20.30
CA LEU A 1110 -43.65 4.75 -21.24
C LEU A 1110 -42.36 4.09 -20.72
N PHE A 1111 -42.05 4.23 -19.43
CA PHE A 1111 -40.87 3.61 -18.81
C PHE A 1111 -40.97 2.07 -18.76
N LEU A 1112 -42.18 1.53 -18.54
CA LEU A 1112 -42.43 0.09 -18.58
C LEU A 1112 -42.23 -0.48 -20.00
N ILE A 1113 -42.75 0.20 -21.03
CA ILE A 1113 -42.52 -0.20 -22.44
C ILE A 1113 -41.02 -0.17 -22.76
N VAL A 1114 -40.31 0.89 -22.36
CA VAL A 1114 -38.85 1.01 -22.52
C VAL A 1114 -38.11 -0.16 -21.86
N ASN A 1115 -38.48 -0.56 -20.64
CA ASN A 1115 -37.86 -1.69 -19.96
C ASN A 1115 -38.12 -3.02 -20.69
N VAL A 1116 -39.36 -3.27 -21.13
CA VAL A 1116 -39.70 -4.49 -21.88
C VAL A 1116 -38.92 -4.57 -23.20
N VAL A 1117 -38.75 -3.45 -23.91
CA VAL A 1117 -37.95 -3.38 -25.14
C VAL A 1117 -36.46 -3.56 -24.84
N TYR A 1118 -35.93 -2.92 -23.79
CA TYR A 1118 -34.51 -3.01 -23.42
C TYR A 1118 -34.10 -4.44 -23.03
N TRP A 1119 -34.82 -5.05 -22.07
CA TRP A 1119 -34.52 -6.41 -21.62
C TRP A 1119 -34.85 -7.45 -22.69
N GLY A 1120 -35.88 -7.21 -23.52
CA GLY A 1120 -36.17 -8.07 -24.68
C GLY A 1120 -35.10 -7.99 -25.77
N PHE A 1121 -34.42 -6.85 -25.93
CA PHE A 1121 -33.33 -6.70 -26.89
C PHE A 1121 -32.03 -7.32 -26.38
N TYR A 1122 -31.61 -7.04 -25.15
CA TYR A 1122 -30.29 -7.48 -24.64
C TYR A 1122 -30.27 -8.85 -23.92
N LEU A 1123 -31.38 -9.60 -23.87
CA LEU A 1123 -31.42 -10.97 -23.31
C LEU A 1123 -31.99 -12.02 -24.29
N VAL A 1124 -32.41 -11.63 -25.50
CA VAL A 1124 -33.13 -12.52 -26.45
C VAL A 1124 -32.68 -12.34 -27.91
N LEU A 1125 -31.96 -11.24 -28.23
CA LEU A 1125 -31.33 -10.98 -29.52
C LEU A 1125 -29.80 -10.85 -29.34
#